data_AF-A0A7V5SSS4-F1
#
_entry.id   AF-A0A7V5SSS4-F1
#
_cell.length_a   1.000
_cell.length_b   1.000
_cell.length_c   1.000
_cell.angle_alpha   90.00
_cell.angle_beta   90.00
_cell.angle_gamma   90.00
#
_symmetry.space_group_name_H-M   'P 1'
#
loop_
_entity.id
_entity.type
_entity.pdbx_description
1 polymer ?
#
loop_
_entity_poly.entity_id
_entity_poly.type
_entity_poly.pdbx_seq_one_letter_code
_entity_poly.pdbx_strand_id
1 'polypeptide(L)'
;MKTSSKFVQLNKYALLEYQYNKDIISTSNVAFAKIDNMYYNSICYTNYNAKDNNIPKLKTSNIIDNSIVQITDSTWLLLDRDKLFHFARNYPHFTVTSSEGEISSNINVVYDNIKIHLLSGWNFPNLAGFITKVGYRDINGNFIYSANIAFLKDSDYIQYSYHPLLLGERLYDRYIEFKIPSLNFLQTDGLNSIADYFATYGDGSDQAKKQYLVNGTNSFLWENSSISFLYIEAQDLLTDSFGSYYITAPTQLSQEDQTSILVNLDPIDEFSSIGAIVQESNYGDYFELFPTYNDTYLDSFIEQQKLKGINYIVINEIEIFEQSFIDGNYNENSTYRTTHVQTEDFFEPFVFRPIIKGKNTLTFTIDYTVRLVNDVTNTQIVRKASLTYFDAKKYGGKLVKLNTDLTLESIKIVNKILYDTQVNNFYAENISLPFATNNLNNSSANIFIDQNNIILNVNSKIISSSENSIINGKSIKTYNFQDVWKADSYFGQNELTIYLNEYDNFLLFSFFKYDSNNGITSLLLDKNNAKYFINFVLNDDSFVKIYNIEDNSYNIHLDSNQLFFKIDAMNSNKIIKMLGGDFTINEEFINTNNYTSFIEHTNMIYKGKYDKINNFSDKNYNSKYEVLKNYYDEILNTKNNLNVLLDDNKSLIETLKSYAKTELEKQKINDLLEAINKIQI
;
A
#
# COMPACT_ATOMS: atom_id res chain seq x y z
N MET A 1 1.72 -13.29 2.42
CA MET A 1 0.94 -14.55 2.54
C MET A 1 -0.29 -14.44 1.66
N LYS A 2 -0.68 -15.52 0.98
CA LYS A 2 -1.95 -15.59 0.23
C LYS A 2 -3.06 -15.92 1.24
N THR A 3 -3.76 -14.90 1.73
CA THR A 3 -4.88 -15.09 2.67
C THR A 3 -6.11 -15.59 1.91
N SER A 4 -6.77 -16.64 2.40
CA SER A 4 -8.00 -17.16 1.80
C SER A 4 -9.09 -17.34 2.86
N SER A 5 -10.35 -17.37 2.40
CA SER A 5 -11.53 -17.43 3.26
C SER A 5 -12.41 -18.66 2.93
N LYS A 6 -12.88 -19.37 3.96
CA LYS A 6 -13.91 -20.41 3.89
C LYS A 6 -15.20 -19.88 4.53
N PHE A 7 -16.29 -19.84 3.76
CA PHE A 7 -17.59 -19.35 4.22
C PHE A 7 -18.51 -20.52 4.56
N VAL A 8 -19.17 -20.48 5.72
CA VAL A 8 -20.13 -21.50 6.16
C VAL A 8 -21.36 -20.82 6.74
N GLN A 9 -22.54 -21.10 6.18
CA GLN A 9 -23.79 -20.63 6.78
C GLN A 9 -23.95 -21.31 8.14
N LEU A 10 -24.09 -20.52 9.21
CA LEU A 10 -24.43 -21.05 10.52
C LEU A 10 -25.95 -21.22 10.54
N ASN A 11 -26.70 -20.18 10.93
CA ASN A 11 -28.15 -20.21 10.94
C ASN A 11 -28.74 -19.23 9.90
N LYS A 12 -30.05 -19.00 9.96
CA LYS A 12 -30.80 -18.07 9.11
C LYS A 12 -30.25 -16.63 9.01
N TYR A 13 -29.48 -16.15 9.99
CA TYR A 13 -29.00 -14.76 10.06
C TYR A 13 -27.47 -14.62 10.24
N ALA A 14 -26.75 -15.68 10.60
CA ALA A 14 -25.31 -15.66 10.85
C ALA A 14 -24.53 -16.50 9.81
N LEU A 15 -23.47 -15.91 9.27
CA LEU A 15 -22.56 -16.52 8.30
C LEU A 15 -21.13 -16.47 8.86
N LEU A 16 -20.50 -17.63 9.00
CA LEU A 16 -19.09 -17.75 9.36
C LEU A 16 -18.22 -17.45 8.14
N GLU A 17 -17.21 -16.62 8.32
CA GLU A 17 -16.03 -16.51 7.47
C GLU A 17 -14.79 -16.87 8.30
N TYR A 18 -14.09 -17.93 7.89
CA TYR A 18 -12.81 -18.31 8.46
C TYR A 18 -11.69 -17.92 7.49
N GLN A 19 -10.81 -17.01 7.91
CA GLN A 19 -9.70 -16.50 7.10
C GLN A 19 -8.36 -17.09 7.56
N TYR A 20 -7.70 -17.83 6.67
CA TYR A 20 -6.46 -18.54 6.94
C TYR A 20 -5.21 -17.63 6.87
N ASN A 21 -4.27 -17.85 7.79
CA ASN A 21 -2.96 -17.22 7.90
C ASN A 21 -3.02 -15.68 7.74
N LYS A 22 -3.95 -15.05 8.47
CA LYS A 22 -4.33 -13.66 8.26
C LYS A 22 -3.27 -12.67 8.72
N ASP A 23 -2.72 -12.89 9.91
CA ASP A 23 -1.79 -11.98 10.58
C ASP A 23 -0.63 -12.74 11.25
N ILE A 24 0.48 -12.04 11.50
CA ILE A 24 1.58 -12.51 12.34
C ILE A 24 1.72 -11.56 13.52
N ILE A 25 1.67 -12.09 14.74
CA ILE A 25 1.65 -11.31 15.98
C ILE A 25 2.71 -11.86 16.95
N SER A 26 3.59 -10.98 17.43
CA SER A 26 4.61 -11.33 18.43
C SER A 26 3.99 -11.53 19.82
N THR A 27 4.40 -12.58 20.52
CA THR A 27 4.03 -12.88 21.91
C THR A 27 4.40 -11.78 22.92
N SER A 28 5.34 -10.89 22.57
CA SER A 28 5.66 -9.72 23.40
C SER A 28 4.63 -8.59 23.35
N ASN A 29 3.78 -8.56 22.31
CA ASN A 29 2.62 -7.68 22.26
C ASN A 29 1.37 -8.42 22.76
N VAL A 30 1.25 -9.71 22.44
CA VAL A 30 0.06 -10.52 22.70
C VAL A 30 0.47 -11.92 23.16
N ALA A 31 0.60 -12.09 24.47
CA ALA A 31 0.88 -13.36 25.12
C ALA A 31 -0.40 -14.21 25.25
N PHE A 32 -0.29 -15.36 25.93
CA PHE A 32 -1.40 -16.26 26.19
C PHE A 32 -1.81 -16.27 27.66
N ALA A 33 -3.10 -16.48 27.92
CA ALA A 33 -3.60 -16.94 29.21
C ALA A 33 -4.36 -18.25 29.01
N LYS A 34 -4.12 -19.21 29.90
CA LYS A 34 -4.83 -20.48 29.98
C LYS A 34 -5.96 -20.36 30.98
N ILE A 35 -7.11 -20.89 30.60
CA ILE A 35 -8.27 -21.09 31.46
C ILE A 35 -8.48 -22.60 31.56
N ASP A 36 -8.17 -23.18 32.71
CA ASP A 36 -8.46 -24.58 33.01
C ASP A 36 -9.90 -24.68 33.53
N ASN A 37 -10.77 -25.39 32.81
CA ASN A 37 -12.14 -25.67 33.22
C ASN A 37 -12.26 -27.13 33.69
N MET A 38 -12.22 -27.35 35.00
CA MET A 38 -12.32 -28.67 35.60
C MET A 38 -13.75 -29.22 35.60
N TYR A 39 -14.79 -28.40 35.39
CA TYR A 39 -16.18 -28.90 35.23
C TYR A 39 -16.31 -29.82 34.01
N TYR A 40 -15.55 -29.56 32.94
CA TYR A 40 -15.61 -30.29 31.67
C TYR A 40 -14.25 -30.89 31.22
N ASN A 41 -13.25 -30.90 32.09
CA ASN A 41 -11.87 -31.32 31.81
C ASN A 41 -11.31 -30.74 30.49
N SER A 42 -11.51 -29.43 30.30
CA SER A 42 -11.16 -28.73 29.07
C SER A 42 -10.32 -27.50 29.36
N ILE A 43 -9.42 -27.17 28.44
CA ILE A 43 -8.60 -25.96 28.52
C ILE A 43 -9.02 -24.97 27.43
N CYS A 44 -8.99 -23.68 27.74
CA CYS A 44 -9.20 -22.60 26.79
C CYS A 44 -8.03 -21.63 26.84
N TYR A 45 -7.59 -21.15 25.68
CA TYR A 45 -6.59 -20.10 25.57
C TYR A 45 -7.24 -18.79 25.16
N THR A 46 -6.82 -17.71 25.80
CA THR A 46 -7.13 -16.33 25.42
C THR A 46 -5.83 -15.57 25.22
N ASN A 47 -5.93 -14.44 24.55
CA ASN A 47 -4.84 -13.49 24.40
C ASN A 47 -4.76 -12.54 25.60
N TYR A 48 -3.53 -12.20 26.00
CA TYR A 48 -3.25 -11.50 27.25
C TYR A 48 -2.06 -10.53 27.11
N ASN A 49 -2.05 -9.48 27.91
CA ASN A 49 -0.91 -8.58 28.12
C ASN A 49 -1.03 -7.93 29.51
N ALA A 50 -0.02 -8.10 30.36
CA ALA A 50 -0.04 -7.62 31.74
C ALA A 50 0.08 -6.09 31.82
N LYS A 51 0.74 -5.47 30.85
CA LYS A 51 1.05 -4.03 30.83
C LYS A 51 -0.10 -3.19 30.27
N ASP A 52 -0.76 -3.65 29.21
CA ASP A 52 -1.90 -2.97 28.60
C ASP A 52 -2.90 -3.94 27.98
N ASN A 53 -4.10 -3.99 28.56
CA ASN A 53 -5.22 -4.84 28.13
C ASN A 53 -5.77 -4.45 26.75
N ASN A 54 -5.53 -3.22 26.30
CA ASN A 54 -6.03 -2.74 25.00
C ASN A 54 -5.26 -3.35 23.83
N ILE A 55 -3.98 -3.73 24.02
CA ILE A 55 -3.16 -4.34 22.97
C ILE A 55 -3.77 -5.67 22.46
N PRO A 56 -4.04 -6.69 23.29
CA PRO A 56 -4.66 -7.94 22.82
C PRO A 56 -6.09 -7.70 22.32
N LYS A 57 -6.85 -6.77 22.94
CA LYS A 57 -8.18 -6.37 22.49
C LYS A 57 -8.17 -5.85 21.06
N LEU A 58 -7.30 -4.88 20.74
CA LEU A 58 -7.17 -4.28 19.41
C LEU A 58 -6.54 -5.22 18.37
N LYS A 59 -5.67 -6.15 18.79
CA LYS A 59 -4.96 -7.06 17.87
C LYS A 59 -5.75 -8.32 17.52
N THR A 60 -6.49 -8.88 18.49
CA THR A 60 -7.09 -10.22 18.41
C THR A 60 -8.54 -10.32 18.86
N SER A 61 -9.03 -9.41 19.71
CA SER A 61 -10.36 -9.45 20.37
C SER A 61 -10.69 -10.71 21.21
N ASN A 62 -9.84 -11.74 21.18
CA ASN A 62 -9.94 -12.98 21.96
C ASN A 62 -9.36 -12.80 23.37
N ILE A 63 -10.01 -11.97 24.19
CA ILE A 63 -9.54 -11.58 25.53
C ILE A 63 -10.41 -12.17 26.63
N ILE A 64 -9.90 -12.18 27.87
CA ILE A 64 -10.63 -12.65 29.07
C ILE A 64 -11.99 -11.96 29.20
N ASP A 65 -12.08 -10.65 28.99
CA ASP A 65 -13.32 -9.86 29.16
C ASP A 65 -14.44 -10.20 28.16
N ASN A 66 -14.10 -10.90 27.07
CA ASN A 66 -15.04 -11.41 26.07
C ASN A 66 -15.28 -12.93 26.21
N SER A 67 -14.55 -13.58 27.13
CA SER A 67 -14.49 -15.03 27.23
C SER A 67 -15.54 -15.61 28.17
N ILE A 68 -15.85 -16.88 27.99
CA ILE A 68 -16.80 -17.62 28.83
C ILE A 68 -16.27 -18.95 29.32
N VAL A 69 -16.80 -19.40 30.46
CA VAL A 69 -16.55 -20.73 31.04
C VAL A 69 -17.88 -21.46 31.21
N GLN A 70 -17.98 -22.66 30.65
CA GLN A 70 -19.12 -23.54 30.88
C GLN A 70 -19.06 -24.10 32.30
N ILE A 71 -20.11 -23.85 33.10
CA ILE A 71 -20.18 -24.30 34.51
C ILE A 71 -21.27 -25.36 34.74
N THR A 72 -22.27 -25.42 33.88
CA THR A 72 -23.26 -26.49 33.78
C THR A 72 -23.62 -26.69 32.31
N ASP A 73 -24.44 -27.69 31.99
CA ASP A 73 -24.79 -27.98 30.60
C ASP A 73 -25.45 -26.74 29.95
N SER A 74 -26.37 -26.05 30.63
CA SER A 74 -27.08 -24.90 30.07
C SER A 74 -26.49 -23.54 30.43
N THR A 75 -25.42 -23.47 31.24
CA THR A 75 -24.99 -22.20 31.87
C THR A 75 -23.52 -21.89 31.65
N TRP A 76 -23.26 -20.66 31.20
CA TRP A 76 -21.95 -20.14 30.84
C TRP A 76 -21.65 -18.88 31.65
N LEU A 77 -20.60 -18.91 32.46
CA LEU A 77 -20.11 -17.75 33.21
C LEU A 77 -19.38 -16.80 32.26
N LEU A 78 -19.76 -15.52 32.24
CA LEU A 78 -19.04 -14.47 31.53
C LEU A 78 -17.84 -14.00 32.35
N LEU A 79 -16.66 -14.02 31.74
CA LEU A 79 -15.43 -13.60 32.39
C LEU A 79 -15.20 -12.08 32.27
N ASP A 80 -14.38 -11.59 33.20
CA ASP A 80 -14.09 -10.18 33.47
C ASP A 80 -12.74 -10.17 34.20
N ARG A 81 -11.70 -9.61 33.57
CA ARG A 81 -10.33 -9.63 34.11
C ARG A 81 -10.25 -8.97 35.50
N ASP A 82 -11.05 -7.94 35.75
CA ASP A 82 -11.03 -7.21 37.01
C ASP A 82 -11.69 -8.03 38.15
N LYS A 83 -12.43 -9.10 37.81
CA LYS A 83 -13.09 -10.02 38.74
C LYS A 83 -12.40 -11.37 38.92
N LEU A 84 -11.19 -11.59 38.38
CA LEU A 84 -10.47 -12.87 38.49
C LEU A 84 -10.35 -13.42 39.93
N PHE A 85 -10.14 -12.55 40.93
CA PHE A 85 -10.12 -12.96 42.34
C PHE A 85 -11.50 -13.41 42.86
N HIS A 86 -12.58 -12.76 42.43
CA HIS A 86 -13.95 -13.14 42.78
C HIS A 86 -14.31 -14.51 42.19
N PHE A 87 -13.90 -14.75 40.93
CA PHE A 87 -14.11 -16.03 40.27
C PHE A 87 -13.35 -17.18 40.96
N ALA A 88 -12.06 -17.01 41.25
CA ALA A 88 -11.26 -18.02 41.94
C ALA A 88 -11.83 -18.42 43.32
N ARG A 89 -12.54 -17.50 43.99
CA ARG A 89 -13.22 -17.75 45.27
C ARG A 89 -14.58 -18.44 45.11
N ASN A 90 -15.39 -18.03 44.13
CA ASN A 90 -16.79 -18.45 44.03
C ASN A 90 -16.99 -19.65 43.08
N TYR A 91 -16.06 -19.89 42.16
CA TYR A 91 -16.12 -20.94 41.14
C TYR A 91 -14.81 -21.77 41.13
N PRO A 92 -14.49 -22.49 42.21
CA PRO A 92 -13.16 -23.11 42.42
C PRO A 92 -12.83 -24.25 41.44
N HIS A 93 -13.77 -24.72 40.62
CA HIS A 93 -13.54 -25.71 39.58
C HIS A 93 -13.15 -25.08 38.22
N PHE A 94 -12.76 -23.80 38.19
CA PHE A 94 -11.97 -23.26 37.09
C PHE A 94 -10.85 -22.35 37.61
N THR A 95 -9.76 -22.27 36.85
CA THR A 95 -8.60 -21.42 37.16
C THR A 95 -8.10 -20.69 35.91
N VAL A 96 -7.56 -19.48 36.09
CA VAL A 96 -6.92 -18.71 35.02
C VAL A 96 -5.44 -18.53 35.35
N THR A 97 -4.55 -18.92 34.44
CA THR A 97 -3.09 -18.77 34.57
C THR A 97 -2.51 -18.09 33.33
N SER A 98 -1.80 -16.98 33.51
CA SER A 98 -1.13 -16.25 32.42
C SER A 98 0.23 -16.88 32.09
N SER A 99 0.61 -16.94 30.81
CA SER A 99 1.95 -17.37 30.38
C SER A 99 3.01 -16.25 30.46
N GLU A 100 2.60 -15.03 30.82
CA GLU A 100 3.46 -13.85 30.80
C GLU A 100 4.39 -13.81 32.01
N GLY A 101 5.70 -13.73 31.76
CA GLY A 101 6.75 -13.99 32.74
C GLY A 101 7.39 -15.38 32.59
N GLU A 102 6.67 -16.35 32.01
CA GLU A 102 7.20 -17.68 31.69
C GLU A 102 7.57 -17.85 30.21
N ILE A 103 6.86 -17.17 29.30
CA ILE A 103 7.23 -17.04 27.88
C ILE A 103 7.91 -15.68 27.69
N SER A 104 9.25 -15.67 27.66
CA SER A 104 10.08 -14.45 27.73
C SER A 104 10.59 -13.92 26.37
N SER A 105 10.05 -14.40 25.24
CA SER A 105 10.56 -14.09 23.90
C SER A 105 9.54 -13.46 22.94
N ASN A 106 10.07 -12.81 21.90
CA ASN A 106 9.35 -12.29 20.73
C ASN A 106 9.05 -13.44 19.73
N ILE A 107 8.20 -14.41 20.10
CA ILE A 107 7.79 -15.47 19.18
C ILE A 107 6.72 -14.92 18.24
N ASN A 108 7.00 -14.95 16.94
CA ASN A 108 6.04 -14.57 15.91
C ASN A 108 5.04 -15.71 15.67
N VAL A 109 3.82 -15.55 16.17
CA VAL A 109 2.74 -16.53 16.02
C VAL A 109 1.87 -16.13 14.83
N VAL A 110 1.54 -17.09 13.96
CA VAL A 110 0.58 -16.90 12.87
C VAL A 110 -0.84 -17.06 13.40
N TYR A 111 -1.73 -16.13 13.06
CA TYR A 111 -3.13 -16.12 13.49
C TYR A 111 -4.08 -16.31 12.30
N ASP A 112 -5.07 -17.17 12.50
CA ASP A 112 -6.28 -17.24 11.69
C ASP A 112 -7.31 -16.23 12.23
N ASN A 113 -8.14 -15.68 11.35
CA ASN A 113 -9.09 -14.64 11.68
C ASN A 113 -10.52 -15.10 11.39
N ILE A 114 -11.41 -14.88 12.35
CA ILE A 114 -12.77 -15.41 12.34
C ILE A 114 -13.73 -14.23 12.35
N LYS A 115 -14.56 -14.13 11.30
CA LYS A 115 -15.66 -13.16 11.22
C LYS A 115 -16.99 -13.90 11.25
N ILE A 116 -17.90 -13.41 12.09
CA ILE A 116 -19.29 -13.85 12.11
C ILE A 116 -20.11 -12.70 11.55
N HIS A 117 -20.47 -12.82 10.27
CA HIS A 117 -21.26 -11.85 9.53
C HIS A 117 -22.74 -11.97 9.92
N LEU A 118 -23.39 -10.84 10.15
CA LEU A 118 -24.78 -10.72 10.58
C LEU A 118 -25.64 -10.13 9.47
N LEU A 119 -26.79 -10.76 9.23
CA LEU A 119 -27.77 -10.32 8.24
C LEU A 119 -28.22 -8.88 8.52
N SER A 120 -28.33 -8.08 7.45
CA SER A 120 -28.77 -6.69 7.55
C SER A 120 -30.14 -6.60 8.21
N GLY A 121 -30.29 -5.65 9.14
CA GLY A 121 -31.50 -5.46 9.93
C GLY A 121 -31.74 -6.47 11.07
N TRP A 122 -30.97 -7.57 11.19
CA TRP A 122 -31.14 -8.52 12.29
C TRP A 122 -30.70 -7.93 13.64
N ASN A 123 -31.52 -8.08 14.68
CA ASN A 123 -31.34 -7.45 16.00
C ASN A 123 -31.52 -8.40 17.21
N PHE A 124 -31.34 -9.71 17.01
CA PHE A 124 -31.44 -10.73 18.07
C PHE A 124 -32.75 -10.67 18.89
N PRO A 125 -33.93 -10.73 18.24
CA PRO A 125 -35.21 -10.73 18.93
C PRO A 125 -35.34 -11.97 19.83
N ASN A 126 -35.70 -11.75 21.10
CA ASN A 126 -35.83 -12.78 22.14
C ASN A 126 -34.55 -13.59 22.43
N LEU A 127 -33.37 -13.05 22.09
CA LEU A 127 -32.07 -13.60 22.43
C LEU A 127 -31.24 -12.56 23.20
N ALA A 128 -30.28 -13.03 24.00
CA ALA A 128 -29.23 -12.21 24.58
C ALA A 128 -28.09 -11.94 23.57
N GLY A 129 -27.91 -12.85 22.60
CA GLY A 129 -26.85 -12.78 21.58
C GLY A 129 -26.48 -14.19 21.12
N PHE A 130 -25.19 -14.52 21.14
CA PHE A 130 -24.71 -15.88 20.87
C PHE A 130 -23.39 -16.21 21.57
N ILE A 131 -23.09 -17.49 21.63
CA ILE A 131 -21.84 -18.08 22.11
C ILE A 131 -21.10 -18.71 20.93
N THR A 132 -19.78 -18.58 20.90
CA THR A 132 -18.92 -19.30 19.97
C THR A 132 -17.77 -19.97 20.70
N LYS A 133 -17.46 -21.22 20.36
CA LYS A 133 -16.24 -21.93 20.78
C LYS A 133 -15.45 -22.35 19.56
N VAL A 134 -14.14 -22.21 19.62
CA VAL A 134 -13.23 -22.69 18.58
C VAL A 134 -12.15 -23.51 19.24
N GLY A 135 -11.92 -24.71 18.76
CA GLY A 135 -10.95 -25.62 19.34
C GLY A 135 -10.61 -26.80 18.45
N TYR A 136 -9.68 -27.61 18.93
CA TYR A 136 -9.12 -28.77 18.24
C TYR A 136 -8.84 -29.86 19.27
N ARG A 137 -8.40 -31.04 18.81
CA ARG A 137 -8.12 -32.19 19.67
C ARG A 137 -6.63 -32.40 19.89
N ASP A 138 -6.29 -32.78 21.11
CA ASP A 138 -4.99 -33.36 21.43
C ASP A 138 -4.92 -34.84 21.00
N ILE A 139 -3.73 -35.44 21.07
CA ILE A 139 -3.52 -36.86 20.76
C ILE A 139 -4.31 -37.83 21.66
N ASN A 140 -4.81 -37.37 22.81
CA ASN A 140 -5.62 -38.14 23.75
C ASN A 140 -7.13 -37.95 23.47
N GLY A 141 -7.50 -37.14 22.48
CA GLY A 141 -8.87 -36.83 22.09
C GLY A 141 -9.54 -35.72 22.90
N ASN A 142 -8.84 -35.09 23.86
CA ASN A 142 -9.36 -33.97 24.66
C ASN A 142 -9.50 -32.71 23.82
N PHE A 143 -10.50 -31.89 24.12
CA PHE A 143 -10.65 -30.58 23.48
C PHE A 143 -9.71 -29.52 24.09
N ILE A 144 -9.03 -28.83 23.19
CA ILE A 144 -8.25 -27.63 23.45
C ILE A 144 -8.95 -26.48 22.72
N TYR A 145 -9.48 -25.52 23.46
CA TYR A 145 -10.14 -24.35 22.88
C TYR A 145 -9.15 -23.22 22.67
N SER A 146 -9.10 -22.67 21.46
CA SER A 146 -8.32 -21.47 21.11
C SER A 146 -9.12 -20.17 21.31
N ALA A 147 -10.45 -20.28 21.47
CA ALA A 147 -11.33 -19.20 21.89
C ALA A 147 -12.67 -19.77 22.41
N ASN A 148 -13.19 -19.21 23.50
CA ASN A 148 -14.57 -19.43 23.97
C ASN A 148 -15.17 -18.04 24.24
N ILE A 149 -15.90 -17.48 23.29
CA ILE A 149 -16.33 -16.07 23.30
C ILE A 149 -17.87 -15.99 23.37
N ALA A 150 -18.38 -15.03 24.15
CA ALA A 150 -19.77 -14.60 24.05
C ALA A 150 -19.88 -13.27 23.32
N PHE A 151 -20.87 -13.19 22.43
CA PHE A 151 -21.37 -11.94 21.90
C PHE A 151 -22.73 -11.63 22.53
N LEU A 152 -22.89 -10.41 23.05
CA LEU A 152 -24.15 -9.91 23.59
C LEU A 152 -24.68 -8.80 22.68
N LYS A 153 -25.99 -8.78 22.42
CA LYS A 153 -26.61 -7.83 21.47
C LYS A 153 -26.38 -6.35 21.81
N ASP A 154 -26.19 -6.06 23.10
CA ASP A 154 -25.97 -4.72 23.65
C ASP A 154 -24.47 -4.39 23.82
N SER A 155 -23.57 -5.16 23.18
CA SER A 155 -22.10 -4.96 23.27
C SER A 155 -21.53 -4.16 22.10
N ASP A 156 -20.53 -3.32 22.40
CA ASP A 156 -19.84 -2.42 21.47
C ASP A 156 -18.91 -3.12 20.44
N TYR A 157 -18.99 -4.45 20.34
CA TYR A 157 -18.06 -5.27 19.54
C TYR A 157 -18.53 -5.53 18.10
N ILE A 158 -19.74 -5.09 17.73
CA ILE A 158 -20.20 -5.11 16.34
C ILE A 158 -19.41 -4.09 15.52
N GLN A 159 -18.82 -4.55 14.41
CA GLN A 159 -18.27 -3.69 13.37
C GLN A 159 -19.22 -3.61 12.17
N TYR A 160 -19.28 -2.44 11.53
CA TYR A 160 -20.00 -2.26 10.27
C TYR A 160 -19.05 -2.54 9.10
N SER A 161 -19.53 -3.21 8.06
CA SER A 161 -18.74 -3.46 6.85
C SER A 161 -18.79 -2.25 5.92
N TYR A 162 -17.62 -1.71 5.56
CA TYR A 162 -17.50 -0.67 4.51
C TYR A 162 -18.00 -1.16 3.14
N HIS A 163 -17.88 -2.46 2.87
CA HIS A 163 -18.46 -3.13 1.71
C HIS A 163 -19.31 -4.31 2.20
N PRO A 164 -20.64 -4.14 2.32
CA PRO A 164 -21.54 -5.22 2.74
C PRO A 164 -21.38 -6.48 1.87
N LEU A 165 -21.31 -7.64 2.52
CA LEU A 165 -21.15 -8.92 1.84
C LEU A 165 -22.51 -9.40 1.32
N LEU A 166 -22.65 -9.48 0.00
CA LEU A 166 -23.79 -10.13 -0.65
C LEU A 166 -23.41 -11.57 -1.00
N LEU A 167 -24.11 -12.54 -0.40
CA LEU A 167 -23.93 -13.97 -0.68
C LEU A 167 -25.30 -14.63 -0.91
N GLY A 168 -25.52 -15.13 -2.13
CA GLY A 168 -26.86 -15.46 -2.60
C GLY A 168 -27.75 -14.21 -2.57
N GLU A 169 -28.94 -14.33 -2.01
CA GLU A 169 -29.90 -13.22 -1.83
C GLU A 169 -29.76 -12.52 -0.45
N ARG A 170 -28.73 -12.85 0.34
CA ARG A 170 -28.55 -12.33 1.71
C ARG A 170 -27.46 -11.26 1.76
N LEU A 171 -27.82 -10.10 2.30
CA LEU A 171 -26.92 -8.98 2.54
C LEU A 171 -26.45 -8.97 4.00
N TYR A 172 -25.15 -9.00 4.23
CA TYR A 172 -24.53 -8.92 5.54
C TYR A 172 -23.79 -7.57 5.67
N ASP A 173 -24.27 -6.72 6.57
CA ASP A 173 -23.79 -5.32 6.74
C ASP A 173 -22.89 -5.11 7.97
N ARG A 174 -22.88 -6.09 8.87
CA ARG A 174 -22.20 -6.05 10.16
C ARG A 174 -21.51 -7.38 10.43
N TYR A 175 -20.44 -7.36 11.20
CA TYR A 175 -19.76 -8.57 11.65
C TYR A 175 -19.14 -8.40 13.03
N ILE A 176 -18.81 -9.53 13.64
CA ILE A 176 -17.98 -9.63 14.85
C ILE A 176 -16.69 -10.35 14.46
N GLU A 177 -15.54 -9.84 14.92
CA GLU A 177 -14.22 -10.31 14.51
C GLU A 177 -13.34 -10.66 15.71
N PHE A 178 -12.71 -11.83 15.66
CA PHE A 178 -11.68 -12.26 16.61
C PHE A 178 -10.68 -13.19 15.94
N LYS A 179 -9.49 -13.30 16.53
CA LYS A 179 -8.37 -14.09 15.99
C LYS A 179 -7.95 -15.19 16.95
N ILE A 180 -7.50 -16.30 16.38
CA ILE A 180 -6.95 -17.43 17.10
C ILE A 180 -5.59 -17.83 16.50
N PRO A 181 -4.65 -18.39 17.28
CA PRO A 181 -3.45 -18.98 16.71
C PRO A 181 -3.81 -20.05 15.68
N SER A 182 -3.15 -20.04 14.52
CA SER A 182 -3.49 -20.97 13.44
C SER A 182 -3.14 -22.40 13.81
N LEU A 183 -4.06 -23.34 13.60
CA LEU A 183 -3.84 -24.75 13.93
C LEU A 183 -2.70 -25.35 13.09
N ASN A 184 -2.65 -25.02 11.79
CA ASN A 184 -1.56 -25.44 10.91
C ASN A 184 -0.21 -24.93 11.44
N PHE A 185 -0.10 -23.64 11.78
CA PHE A 185 1.12 -23.10 12.38
C PHE A 185 1.50 -23.82 13.67
N LEU A 186 0.54 -24.08 14.57
CA LEU A 186 0.82 -24.79 15.82
C LEU A 186 1.30 -26.24 15.57
N GLN A 187 0.78 -26.91 14.55
CA GLN A 187 1.16 -28.27 14.16
C GLN A 187 2.56 -28.35 13.51
N THR A 188 2.93 -27.40 12.62
CA THR A 188 4.18 -27.47 11.85
C THR A 188 5.37 -26.78 12.53
N ASP A 189 5.21 -25.49 12.86
CA ASP A 189 6.33 -24.59 13.17
C ASP A 189 6.27 -24.05 14.61
N GLY A 190 5.06 -23.82 15.12
CA GLY A 190 4.79 -23.14 16.38
C GLY A 190 5.28 -23.93 17.59
N LEU A 191 4.91 -25.21 17.70
CA LEU A 191 5.35 -26.06 18.81
C LEU A 191 6.88 -26.32 18.80
N ASN A 192 7.51 -26.35 17.62
CA ASN A 192 8.96 -26.51 17.49
C ASN A 192 9.69 -25.20 17.83
N SER A 193 9.22 -24.05 17.34
CA SER A 193 9.72 -22.72 17.73
C SER A 193 9.60 -22.46 19.24
N ILE A 194 8.52 -22.96 19.85
CA ILE A 194 8.25 -22.92 21.30
C ILE A 194 9.03 -24.04 22.06
N ALA A 195 9.67 -24.98 21.39
CA ALA A 195 10.59 -25.94 22.01
C ALA A 195 12.05 -25.43 21.95
N ASP A 196 12.52 -25.08 20.77
CA ASP A 196 13.92 -24.72 20.49
C ASP A 196 14.39 -23.48 21.25
N TYR A 197 13.52 -22.48 21.41
CA TYR A 197 13.83 -21.29 22.21
C TYR A 197 14.14 -21.64 23.68
N PHE A 198 13.41 -22.59 24.26
CA PHE A 198 13.57 -22.95 25.67
C PHE A 198 14.69 -23.95 25.90
N ALA A 199 14.96 -24.84 24.93
CA ALA A 199 16.15 -25.70 24.92
C ALA A 199 17.47 -24.90 24.91
N THR A 200 17.44 -23.66 24.40
CA THR A 200 18.62 -22.77 24.34
C THR A 200 18.90 -22.06 25.68
N TYR A 201 17.94 -21.99 26.61
CA TYR A 201 18.03 -21.14 27.80
C TYR A 201 17.54 -21.78 29.13
N GLY A 202 17.27 -23.09 29.17
CA GLY A 202 16.67 -23.76 30.34
C GLY A 202 17.33 -25.08 30.76
N ASP A 203 17.40 -25.28 32.08
CA ASP A 203 17.59 -26.58 32.72
C ASP A 203 16.38 -27.49 32.46
N GLY A 204 16.59 -28.56 31.68
CA GLY A 204 16.03 -29.93 31.85
C GLY A 204 14.51 -30.13 31.91
N SER A 205 13.71 -29.08 31.83
CA SER A 205 12.28 -29.05 32.17
C SER A 205 11.37 -28.97 30.94
N ASP A 206 11.78 -29.60 29.83
CA ASP A 206 11.16 -29.49 28.50
C ASP A 206 9.69 -29.97 28.41
N GLN A 207 9.22 -30.75 29.39
CA GLN A 207 7.81 -31.15 29.52
C GLN A 207 6.95 -30.18 30.35
N ALA A 208 7.55 -29.26 31.10
CA ALA A 208 6.80 -28.33 31.95
C ALA A 208 6.12 -27.22 31.13
N LYS A 209 6.77 -26.76 30.05
CA LYS A 209 6.42 -25.49 29.37
C LYS A 209 5.62 -25.67 28.08
N LYS A 210 5.57 -26.87 27.50
CA LYS A 210 4.62 -27.24 26.44
C LYS A 210 3.15 -27.09 26.89
N GLN A 211 2.90 -27.21 28.20
CA GLN A 211 1.58 -27.18 28.85
C GLN A 211 0.80 -25.85 28.70
N TYR A 212 1.45 -24.80 28.20
CA TYR A 212 0.77 -23.53 27.87
C TYR A 212 -0.01 -23.58 26.56
N LEU A 213 0.10 -24.65 25.76
CA LEU A 213 -0.70 -24.85 24.53
C LEU A 213 -1.33 -26.26 24.40
N VAL A 214 -1.12 -27.16 25.37
CA VAL A 214 -1.68 -28.52 25.39
C VAL A 214 -2.14 -28.95 26.79
N ASN A 215 -3.07 -29.91 26.86
CA ASN A 215 -3.64 -30.39 28.12
C ASN A 215 -2.71 -31.43 28.79
N GLY A 216 -1.80 -30.97 29.66
CA GLY A 216 -0.97 -31.82 30.51
C GLY A 216 0.46 -32.11 29.99
N THR A 217 1.25 -32.80 30.82
CA THR A 217 2.70 -33.07 30.63
C THR A 217 3.06 -33.92 29.41
N ASN A 218 2.16 -34.82 29.00
CA ASN A 218 2.38 -35.83 27.94
C ASN A 218 1.37 -35.70 26.80
N SER A 219 0.89 -34.49 26.52
CA SER A 219 -0.04 -34.23 25.43
C SER A 219 0.60 -33.41 24.31
N PHE A 220 0.14 -33.63 23.09
CA PHE A 220 0.55 -32.95 21.87
C PHE A 220 -0.69 -32.64 21.04
N LEU A 221 -0.63 -31.62 20.19
CA LEU A 221 -1.68 -31.41 19.19
C LEU A 221 -1.69 -32.59 18.23
N TRP A 222 -2.88 -33.12 17.91
CA TRP A 222 -2.98 -34.21 16.97
C TRP A 222 -2.77 -33.67 15.55
N GLU A 223 -1.81 -34.23 14.81
CA GLU A 223 -1.46 -33.81 13.45
C GLU A 223 -2.66 -33.85 12.49
N ASN A 224 -3.59 -34.78 12.71
CA ASN A 224 -4.83 -34.91 11.94
C ASN A 224 -6.05 -34.24 12.59
N SER A 225 -5.86 -33.35 13.58
CA SER A 225 -6.99 -32.61 14.15
C SER A 225 -7.54 -31.60 13.13
N SER A 226 -8.86 -31.59 12.97
CA SER A 226 -9.58 -30.46 12.41
C SER A 226 -9.79 -29.35 13.45
N ILE A 227 -10.20 -28.18 12.98
CA ILE A 227 -10.75 -27.08 13.77
C ILE A 227 -12.25 -27.32 13.92
N SER A 228 -12.72 -27.48 15.16
CA SER A 228 -14.14 -27.50 15.51
C SER A 228 -14.59 -26.10 15.93
N PHE A 229 -15.53 -25.54 15.19
CA PHE A 229 -16.21 -24.27 15.49
C PHE A 229 -17.66 -24.57 15.92
N LEU A 230 -18.03 -24.20 17.15
CA LEU A 230 -19.37 -24.38 17.71
C LEU A 230 -20.04 -23.02 17.89
N TYR A 231 -21.19 -22.82 17.25
CA TYR A 231 -22.10 -21.69 17.46
C TYR A 231 -23.28 -22.11 18.33
N ILE A 232 -23.74 -21.27 19.26
CA ILE A 232 -24.95 -21.49 20.06
C ILE A 232 -25.69 -20.15 20.25
N GLU A 233 -27.00 -20.10 20.02
CA GLU A 233 -27.83 -18.93 20.34
C GLU A 233 -27.93 -18.74 21.87
N ALA A 234 -27.64 -17.53 22.36
CA ALA A 234 -27.71 -17.20 23.79
C ALA A 234 -29.12 -16.72 24.14
N GLN A 235 -29.77 -17.39 25.09
CA GLN A 235 -31.17 -17.14 25.47
C GLN A 235 -31.25 -15.89 26.36
N ASP A 236 -30.81 -16.00 27.61
CA ASP A 236 -30.87 -14.92 28.60
C ASP A 236 -29.48 -14.53 29.10
N LEU A 237 -29.35 -13.26 29.50
CA LEU A 237 -28.25 -12.75 30.31
C LEU A 237 -28.79 -12.53 31.74
N LEU A 238 -28.19 -13.21 32.71
CA LEU A 238 -28.60 -13.21 34.10
C LEU A 238 -27.44 -12.80 35.00
N THR A 239 -27.73 -12.43 36.25
CA THR A 239 -26.73 -12.06 37.26
C THR A 239 -26.88 -12.96 38.48
N ASP A 240 -25.77 -13.44 39.04
CA ASP A 240 -25.78 -14.24 40.27
C ASP A 240 -25.90 -13.36 41.53
N SER A 241 -26.00 -13.99 42.70
CA SER A 241 -26.02 -13.30 44.00
C SER A 241 -24.69 -12.61 44.38
N PHE A 242 -23.66 -12.69 43.53
CA PHE A 242 -22.31 -12.17 43.75
C PHE A 242 -21.93 -11.05 42.75
N GLY A 243 -22.80 -10.70 41.79
CA GLY A 243 -22.54 -9.70 40.75
C GLY A 243 -21.76 -10.22 39.53
N SER A 244 -21.72 -11.54 39.32
CA SER A 244 -21.21 -12.21 38.12
C SER A 244 -22.33 -12.36 37.09
N TYR A 245 -22.03 -12.12 35.82
CA TYR A 245 -22.97 -12.37 34.73
C TYR A 245 -22.86 -13.81 34.22
N TYR A 246 -23.98 -14.45 33.93
CA TYR A 246 -24.03 -15.75 33.27
C TYR A 246 -25.08 -15.78 32.16
N ILE A 247 -24.81 -16.58 31.15
CA ILE A 247 -25.63 -16.75 29.96
C ILE A 247 -26.29 -18.13 30.01
N THR A 248 -27.59 -18.18 29.72
CA THR A 248 -28.30 -19.44 29.46
C THR A 248 -28.25 -19.76 27.96
N ALA A 249 -27.93 -21.01 27.61
CA ALA A 249 -27.88 -21.46 26.22
C ALA A 249 -28.13 -22.97 26.10
N PRO A 250 -28.79 -23.46 25.04
CA PRO A 250 -29.04 -24.89 24.84
C PRO A 250 -27.75 -25.63 24.48
N THR A 251 -27.40 -26.68 25.23
CA THR A 251 -26.22 -27.52 24.98
C THR A 251 -26.43 -28.62 23.95
N GLN A 252 -27.68 -29.04 23.73
CA GLN A 252 -27.98 -30.10 22.78
C GLN A 252 -27.94 -29.55 21.37
N LEU A 253 -27.14 -30.18 20.51
CA LEU A 253 -27.01 -29.85 19.09
C LEU A 253 -28.34 -30.11 18.36
N SER A 254 -29.15 -29.06 18.19
CA SER A 254 -30.33 -29.07 17.31
C SER A 254 -29.97 -28.49 15.95
N GLN A 255 -29.74 -29.38 14.97
CA GLN A 255 -29.58 -28.99 13.57
C GLN A 255 -30.91 -28.56 12.93
N GLU A 256 -32.04 -29.06 13.44
CA GLU A 256 -33.38 -28.73 12.94
C GLU A 256 -33.77 -27.28 13.27
N ASP A 257 -33.54 -26.85 14.53
CA ASP A 257 -33.86 -25.48 14.96
C ASP A 257 -32.76 -24.45 14.65
N GLN A 258 -31.57 -24.91 14.25
CA GLN A 258 -30.37 -24.10 13.99
C GLN A 258 -29.88 -23.27 15.20
N THR A 259 -30.33 -23.59 16.41
CA THR A 259 -29.97 -22.90 17.65
C THR A 259 -28.56 -23.25 18.14
N SER A 260 -27.98 -24.35 17.65
CA SER A 260 -26.64 -24.82 18.03
C SER A 260 -26.02 -25.65 16.90
N ILE A 261 -24.85 -25.24 16.42
CA ILE A 261 -24.27 -25.72 15.15
C ILE A 261 -22.78 -25.96 15.31
N LEU A 262 -22.34 -27.19 15.03
CA LEU A 262 -20.95 -27.59 14.98
C LEU A 262 -20.48 -27.64 13.52
N VAL A 263 -19.48 -26.83 13.19
CA VAL A 263 -18.77 -26.81 11.90
C VAL A 263 -17.38 -27.39 12.13
N ASN A 264 -16.92 -28.27 11.24
CA ASN A 264 -15.52 -28.69 11.20
C ASN A 264 -14.85 -28.04 9.99
N LEU A 265 -13.65 -27.49 10.21
CA LEU A 265 -12.82 -26.83 9.22
C LEU A 265 -11.43 -27.46 9.24
N ASP A 266 -10.80 -27.51 8.09
CA ASP A 266 -9.49 -28.09 7.89
C ASP A 266 -8.42 -27.06 8.31
N PRO A 267 -7.24 -27.48 8.84
CA PRO A 267 -6.20 -26.55 9.30
C PRO A 267 -5.64 -25.63 8.20
N ILE A 268 -5.82 -26.03 6.95
CA ILE A 268 -5.40 -25.32 5.73
C ILE A 268 -6.57 -25.22 4.76
N ASP A 269 -6.57 -24.19 3.91
CA ASP A 269 -7.49 -24.13 2.77
C ASP A 269 -7.08 -25.13 1.69
N GLU A 270 -7.88 -26.18 1.52
CA GLU A 270 -7.76 -27.23 0.50
C GLU A 270 -7.67 -26.66 -0.94
N PHE A 271 -8.24 -25.47 -1.17
CA PHE A 271 -8.26 -24.77 -2.45
C PHE A 271 -7.31 -23.57 -2.49
N SER A 272 -6.36 -23.46 -1.55
CA SER A 272 -5.37 -22.36 -1.50
C SER A 272 -4.53 -22.21 -2.78
N SER A 273 -4.34 -23.32 -3.51
CA SER A 273 -3.76 -23.39 -4.85
C SER A 273 -4.57 -22.65 -5.93
N ILE A 274 -5.88 -22.48 -5.73
CA ILE A 274 -6.76 -21.76 -6.66
C ILE A 274 -6.64 -20.24 -6.42
N GLY A 275 -6.48 -19.48 -7.50
CA GLY A 275 -6.42 -18.02 -7.50
C GLY A 275 -7.35 -17.38 -8.54
N ALA A 276 -7.27 -16.06 -8.63
CA ALA A 276 -7.85 -15.25 -9.69
C ALA A 276 -6.82 -14.18 -10.06
N ILE A 277 -6.74 -13.83 -11.34
CA ILE A 277 -5.84 -12.79 -11.86
C ILE A 277 -6.67 -11.75 -12.61
N VAL A 278 -6.30 -10.48 -12.44
CA VAL A 278 -6.67 -9.37 -13.31
C VAL A 278 -5.38 -8.67 -13.69
N GLN A 279 -5.08 -8.58 -14.99
CA GLN A 279 -3.88 -7.91 -15.48
C GLN A 279 -4.18 -7.12 -16.75
N GLU A 280 -3.45 -6.03 -16.99
CA GLU A 280 -3.48 -5.34 -18.28
C GLU A 280 -2.73 -6.17 -19.32
N SER A 281 -3.28 -6.28 -20.53
CA SER A 281 -2.65 -7.05 -21.60
C SER A 281 -1.47 -6.33 -22.22
N ASN A 282 -0.41 -7.08 -22.53
CA ASN A 282 0.71 -6.60 -23.33
C ASN A 282 0.38 -6.46 -24.82
N TYR A 283 -0.75 -6.99 -25.28
CA TYR A 283 -1.12 -7.07 -26.70
C TYR A 283 -2.19 -6.05 -27.14
N GLY A 284 -2.77 -5.29 -26.20
CA GLY A 284 -3.73 -4.25 -26.55
C GLY A 284 -4.39 -3.58 -25.34
N ASP A 285 -5.29 -2.64 -25.63
CA ASP A 285 -6.06 -1.88 -24.63
C ASP A 285 -7.21 -2.73 -24.05
N TYR A 286 -6.88 -3.76 -23.28
CA TYR A 286 -7.83 -4.59 -22.55
C TYR A 286 -7.14 -5.26 -21.36
N PHE A 287 -7.96 -5.84 -20.49
CA PHE A 287 -7.53 -6.63 -19.34
C PHE A 287 -7.80 -8.11 -19.60
N GLU A 288 -6.94 -8.95 -19.07
CA GLU A 288 -7.05 -10.41 -19.04
C GLU A 288 -7.49 -10.82 -17.64
N LEU A 289 -8.60 -11.57 -17.55
CA LEU A 289 -9.19 -12.03 -16.31
C LEU A 289 -9.35 -13.53 -16.36
N PHE A 290 -8.73 -14.24 -15.41
CA PHE A 290 -8.81 -15.71 -15.38
C PHE A 290 -8.60 -16.28 -13.98
N PRO A 291 -9.23 -17.43 -13.68
CA PRO A 291 -8.87 -18.23 -12.53
C PRO A 291 -7.54 -18.96 -12.76
N THR A 292 -6.82 -19.20 -11.67
CA THR A 292 -5.56 -19.95 -11.69
C THR A 292 -5.60 -21.16 -10.76
N TYR A 293 -4.74 -22.14 -11.04
CA TYR A 293 -4.42 -23.26 -10.17
C TYR A 293 -2.90 -23.48 -10.20
N ASN A 294 -2.25 -23.49 -9.03
CA ASN A 294 -0.79 -23.57 -8.89
C ASN A 294 -0.05 -22.58 -9.81
N ASP A 295 -0.53 -21.33 -9.82
CA ASP A 295 -0.03 -20.21 -10.64
C ASP A 295 -0.04 -20.43 -12.17
N THR A 296 -0.76 -21.47 -12.63
CA THR A 296 -1.09 -21.75 -14.04
C THR A 296 -2.60 -21.60 -14.26
N TYR A 297 -3.09 -21.81 -15.48
CA TYR A 297 -4.54 -21.78 -15.77
C TYR A 297 -5.33 -22.86 -14.99
N LEU A 298 -6.61 -22.59 -14.75
CA LEU A 298 -7.49 -23.47 -13.96
C LEU A 298 -7.75 -24.84 -14.61
N ASP A 299 -7.57 -24.96 -15.93
CA ASP A 299 -7.87 -26.15 -16.72
C ASP A 299 -7.44 -27.49 -16.09
N SER A 300 -6.18 -27.59 -15.67
CA SER A 300 -5.63 -28.81 -15.04
C SER A 300 -6.32 -29.19 -13.72
N PHE A 301 -6.91 -28.24 -12.98
CA PHE A 301 -7.77 -28.54 -11.83
C PHE A 301 -9.11 -29.12 -12.29
N ILE A 302 -9.75 -28.53 -13.30
CA ILE A 302 -11.04 -29.01 -13.83
C ILE A 302 -10.90 -30.44 -14.37
N GLU A 303 -9.84 -30.74 -15.13
CA GLU A 303 -9.56 -32.09 -15.60
C GLU A 303 -9.41 -33.09 -14.43
N GLN A 304 -8.61 -32.75 -13.42
CA GLN A 304 -8.40 -33.60 -12.23
C GLN A 304 -9.68 -33.85 -11.43
N GLN A 305 -10.61 -32.90 -11.38
CA GLN A 305 -11.90 -33.07 -10.70
C GLN A 305 -12.88 -33.88 -11.56
N LYS A 306 -12.87 -33.68 -12.89
CA LYS A 306 -13.68 -34.45 -13.84
C LYS A 306 -13.32 -35.94 -13.83
N LEU A 307 -12.03 -36.28 -13.66
CA LEU A 307 -11.57 -37.66 -13.42
C LEU A 307 -12.11 -38.27 -12.11
N LYS A 308 -12.49 -37.45 -11.13
CA LYS A 308 -13.15 -37.87 -9.88
C LYS A 308 -14.69 -37.86 -9.98
N GLY A 309 -15.25 -37.57 -11.15
CA GLY A 309 -16.70 -37.45 -11.36
C GLY A 309 -17.32 -36.16 -10.83
N ILE A 310 -16.51 -35.12 -10.60
CA ILE A 310 -16.94 -33.80 -10.13
C ILE A 310 -16.77 -32.80 -11.28
N ASN A 311 -17.84 -32.14 -11.73
CA ASN A 311 -17.72 -31.02 -12.66
C ASN A 311 -17.88 -29.69 -11.93
N TYR A 312 -17.23 -28.66 -12.46
CA TYR A 312 -17.38 -27.29 -11.98
C TYR A 312 -17.80 -26.38 -13.13
N ILE A 313 -18.76 -25.50 -12.85
CA ILE A 313 -19.11 -24.35 -13.69
C ILE A 313 -18.35 -23.15 -13.13
N VAL A 314 -17.64 -22.41 -13.99
CA VAL A 314 -16.89 -21.22 -13.59
C VAL A 314 -17.73 -19.98 -13.88
N ILE A 315 -17.96 -19.17 -12.86
CA ILE A 315 -18.70 -17.91 -12.96
C ILE A 315 -17.71 -16.76 -12.72
N ASN A 316 -17.51 -15.95 -13.74
CA ASN A 316 -16.61 -14.82 -13.81
C ASN A 316 -17.41 -13.52 -13.64
N GLU A 317 -17.44 -12.96 -12.43
CA GLU A 317 -18.11 -11.68 -12.11
C GLU A 317 -17.09 -10.54 -12.14
N ILE A 318 -17.43 -9.46 -12.84
CA ILE A 318 -16.57 -8.27 -12.98
C ILE A 318 -17.38 -7.06 -12.56
N GLU A 319 -16.81 -6.23 -11.68
CA GLU A 319 -17.36 -4.95 -11.26
C GLU A 319 -16.32 -3.84 -11.44
N ILE A 320 -16.76 -2.69 -11.95
CA ILE A 320 -15.91 -1.50 -12.11
C ILE A 320 -16.37 -0.46 -11.11
N PHE A 321 -15.45 -0.04 -10.26
CA PHE A 321 -15.58 1.12 -9.40
C PHE A 321 -14.81 2.30 -10.00
N GLU A 322 -15.48 3.43 -10.26
CA GLU A 322 -14.82 4.66 -10.72
C GLU A 322 -14.65 5.63 -9.55
N GLN A 323 -13.40 6.07 -9.30
CA GLN A 323 -13.11 7.08 -8.29
C GLN A 323 -13.23 8.48 -8.88
N SER A 324 -14.16 9.25 -8.35
CA SER A 324 -14.44 10.63 -8.75
C SER A 324 -14.25 11.58 -7.57
N PHE A 325 -13.76 12.79 -7.83
CA PHE A 325 -13.66 13.85 -6.83
C PHE A 325 -14.82 14.83 -7.01
N ILE A 326 -15.71 14.91 -6.02
CA ILE A 326 -16.92 15.74 -6.04
C ILE A 326 -17.04 16.40 -4.65
N ASP A 327 -17.27 17.71 -4.63
CA ASP A 327 -17.51 18.51 -3.40
C ASP A 327 -16.48 18.27 -2.28
N GLY A 328 -15.19 18.19 -2.64
CA GLY A 328 -14.09 18.00 -1.68
C GLY A 328 -13.87 16.55 -1.24
N ASN A 329 -14.71 15.61 -1.66
CA ASN A 329 -14.68 14.22 -1.23
C ASN A 329 -14.37 13.26 -2.39
N TYR A 330 -13.65 12.18 -2.08
CA TYR A 330 -13.50 11.05 -3.00
C TYR A 330 -14.73 10.16 -2.91
N ASN A 331 -15.44 10.01 -4.03
CA ASN A 331 -16.59 9.13 -4.15
C ASN A 331 -16.24 7.99 -5.10
N GLU A 332 -16.24 6.78 -4.58
CA GLU A 332 -16.12 5.54 -5.35
C GLU A 332 -17.52 5.06 -5.74
N ASN A 333 -17.77 4.91 -7.04
CA ASN A 333 -19.08 4.52 -7.56
C ASN A 333 -18.97 3.26 -8.41
N SER A 334 -19.77 2.22 -8.14
CA SER A 334 -19.92 1.09 -9.06
C SER A 334 -20.62 1.58 -10.33
N THR A 335 -19.92 1.60 -11.46
CA THR A 335 -20.46 2.12 -12.74
C THR A 335 -20.79 1.03 -13.75
N TYR A 336 -20.31 -0.19 -13.53
CA TYR A 336 -20.54 -1.34 -14.40
C TYR A 336 -20.38 -2.64 -13.61
N ARG A 337 -21.28 -3.60 -13.83
CA ARG A 337 -21.13 -4.99 -13.39
C ARG A 337 -21.55 -5.91 -14.53
N THR A 338 -20.81 -7.00 -14.72
CA THR A 338 -21.18 -8.08 -15.65
C THR A 338 -20.82 -9.44 -15.08
N THR A 339 -21.47 -10.49 -15.59
CA THR A 339 -21.20 -11.88 -15.24
C THR A 339 -21.06 -12.68 -16.52
N HIS A 340 -19.99 -13.45 -16.62
CA HIS A 340 -19.75 -14.42 -17.68
C HIS A 340 -19.69 -15.83 -17.09
N VAL A 341 -20.31 -16.80 -17.76
CA VAL A 341 -20.30 -18.21 -17.32
C VAL A 341 -19.46 -19.01 -18.32
N GLN A 342 -18.50 -19.75 -17.78
CA GLN A 342 -17.52 -20.52 -18.52
C GLN A 342 -17.65 -22.01 -18.15
N THR A 343 -17.82 -22.85 -19.17
CA THR A 343 -17.99 -24.31 -19.05
C THR A 343 -16.91 -25.10 -19.79
N GLU A 344 -16.07 -24.42 -20.57
CA GLU A 344 -14.98 -24.95 -21.38
C GLU A 344 -13.87 -23.89 -21.54
N ASP A 345 -12.78 -24.24 -22.22
CA ASP A 345 -11.63 -23.38 -22.53
C ASP A 345 -11.00 -22.67 -21.31
N PHE A 346 -10.85 -23.40 -20.19
CA PHE A 346 -10.29 -22.89 -18.93
C PHE A 346 -8.79 -22.53 -19.00
N PHE A 347 -8.16 -22.72 -20.17
CA PHE A 347 -6.80 -22.30 -20.51
C PHE A 347 -6.74 -20.94 -21.22
N GLU A 348 -7.89 -20.35 -21.60
CA GLU A 348 -7.94 -19.02 -22.22
C GLU A 348 -8.39 -17.93 -21.21
N PRO A 349 -7.77 -16.74 -21.23
CA PRO A 349 -8.18 -15.63 -20.38
C PRO A 349 -9.43 -14.93 -20.92
N PHE A 350 -10.36 -14.56 -20.03
CA PHE A 350 -11.47 -13.70 -20.40
C PHE A 350 -10.96 -12.27 -20.68
N VAL A 351 -11.09 -11.84 -21.93
CA VAL A 351 -10.65 -10.51 -22.39
C VAL A 351 -11.75 -9.48 -22.16
N PHE A 352 -11.43 -8.41 -21.43
CA PHE A 352 -12.37 -7.35 -21.09
C PHE A 352 -11.78 -5.95 -21.29
N ARG A 353 -12.49 -5.10 -22.05
CA ARG A 353 -12.18 -3.66 -22.13
C ARG A 353 -13.19 -2.87 -21.29
N PRO A 354 -12.78 -2.24 -20.17
CA PRO A 354 -13.64 -1.35 -19.42
C PRO A 354 -13.99 -0.09 -20.23
N ILE A 355 -15.17 0.48 -19.97
CA ILE A 355 -15.64 1.74 -20.55
C ILE A 355 -15.91 2.71 -19.40
N ILE A 356 -14.97 3.60 -19.15
CA ILE A 356 -15.03 4.59 -18.06
C ILE A 356 -15.99 5.71 -18.46
N LYS A 357 -17.01 5.94 -17.62
CA LYS A 357 -18.15 6.82 -17.90
C LYS A 357 -18.00 8.21 -17.28
N GLY A 358 -17.34 8.31 -16.13
CA GLY A 358 -17.15 9.55 -15.41
C GLY A 358 -16.18 10.49 -16.11
N LYS A 359 -16.59 11.75 -16.32
CA LYS A 359 -15.80 12.75 -17.06
C LYS A 359 -14.53 13.20 -16.31
N ASN A 360 -14.55 13.10 -14.98
CA ASN A 360 -13.47 13.47 -14.07
C ASN A 360 -12.97 12.26 -13.25
N THR A 361 -13.18 11.04 -13.75
CA THR A 361 -12.66 9.82 -13.12
C THR A 361 -11.13 9.86 -13.19
N LEU A 362 -10.47 9.78 -12.03
CA LEU A 362 -9.01 9.81 -11.93
C LEU A 362 -8.44 8.40 -12.03
N THR A 363 -9.07 7.46 -11.34
CA THR A 363 -8.70 6.06 -11.24
C THR A 363 -9.96 5.20 -11.36
N PHE A 364 -9.79 3.94 -11.76
CA PHE A 364 -10.86 2.96 -11.64
C PHE A 364 -10.30 1.65 -11.11
N THR A 365 -11.10 0.92 -10.36
CA THR A 365 -10.79 -0.42 -9.85
C THR A 365 -11.63 -1.45 -10.59
N ILE A 366 -10.97 -2.49 -11.11
CA ILE A 366 -11.64 -3.70 -11.59
C ILE A 366 -11.62 -4.71 -10.45
N ASP A 367 -12.78 -5.00 -9.89
CA ASP A 367 -13.01 -6.11 -8.97
C ASP A 367 -13.47 -7.34 -9.75
N TYR A 368 -12.72 -8.43 -9.62
CA TYR A 368 -12.98 -9.71 -10.28
C TYR A 368 -13.26 -10.77 -9.24
N THR A 369 -14.45 -11.37 -9.30
CA THR A 369 -14.85 -12.49 -8.44
C THR A 369 -15.08 -13.73 -9.30
N VAL A 370 -14.29 -14.78 -9.07
CA VAL A 370 -14.50 -16.11 -9.63
C VAL A 370 -15.28 -16.95 -8.64
N ARG A 371 -16.32 -17.65 -9.11
CA ARG A 371 -16.97 -18.74 -8.37
C ARG A 371 -16.87 -20.04 -9.17
N LEU A 372 -16.27 -21.07 -8.60
CA LEU A 372 -16.36 -22.44 -9.11
C LEU A 372 -17.53 -23.11 -8.42
N VAL A 373 -18.59 -23.44 -9.15
CA VAL A 373 -19.81 -24.07 -8.62
C VAL A 373 -19.83 -25.54 -9.02
N ASN A 374 -19.88 -26.44 -8.04
CA ASN A 374 -20.05 -27.87 -8.28
C ASN A 374 -21.45 -28.13 -8.86
N ASP A 375 -21.52 -28.82 -10.00
CA ASP A 375 -22.77 -29.02 -10.76
C ASP A 375 -23.79 -29.95 -10.08
N VAL A 376 -23.33 -30.83 -9.18
CA VAL A 376 -24.18 -31.78 -8.43
C VAL A 376 -24.54 -31.24 -7.06
N THR A 377 -23.58 -30.72 -6.29
CA THR A 377 -23.77 -30.36 -4.88
C THR A 377 -24.09 -28.87 -4.67
N ASN A 378 -23.92 -28.02 -5.70
CA ASN A 378 -23.99 -26.56 -5.63
C ASN A 378 -23.01 -25.91 -4.63
N THR A 379 -22.02 -26.64 -4.09
CA THR A 379 -20.95 -26.07 -3.26
C THR A 379 -20.07 -25.15 -4.10
N GLN A 380 -19.64 -24.02 -3.54
CA GLN A 380 -18.93 -22.97 -4.26
C GLN A 380 -17.54 -22.68 -3.68
N ILE A 381 -16.54 -22.56 -4.54
CA ILE A 381 -15.22 -22.00 -4.21
C ILE A 381 -15.18 -20.58 -4.77
N VAL A 382 -14.98 -19.57 -3.91
CA VAL A 382 -14.93 -18.16 -4.33
C VAL A 382 -13.50 -17.64 -4.23
N ARG A 383 -13.04 -16.94 -5.26
CA ARG A 383 -11.77 -16.21 -5.30
C ARG A 383 -11.99 -14.80 -5.80
N LYS A 384 -11.24 -13.84 -5.25
CA LYS A 384 -11.29 -12.44 -5.65
C LYS A 384 -9.91 -11.94 -6.03
N ALA A 385 -9.86 -11.09 -7.05
CA ALA A 385 -8.72 -10.27 -7.41
C ALA A 385 -9.23 -8.84 -7.67
N SER A 386 -8.37 -7.85 -7.44
CA SER A 386 -8.72 -6.44 -7.61
C SER A 386 -7.51 -5.71 -8.20
N LEU A 387 -7.76 -4.84 -9.18
CA LEU A 387 -6.73 -4.04 -9.85
C LEU A 387 -7.21 -2.59 -9.98
N THR A 388 -6.58 -1.68 -9.24
CA THR A 388 -6.76 -0.24 -9.42
C THR A 388 -5.83 0.28 -10.52
N TYR A 389 -6.41 0.90 -11.53
CA TYR A 389 -5.73 1.48 -12.67
C TYR A 389 -5.78 3.02 -12.65
N PHE A 390 -4.63 3.65 -12.91
CA PHE A 390 -4.43 5.08 -12.72
C PHE A 390 -4.57 5.93 -14.01
N ASP A 391 -4.68 5.31 -15.19
CA ASP A 391 -5.02 6.00 -16.43
C ASP A 391 -6.45 5.67 -16.88
N ALA A 392 -7.40 6.33 -16.24
CA ALA A 392 -8.81 6.28 -16.61
C ALA A 392 -9.10 6.82 -18.03
N LYS A 393 -8.21 7.62 -18.64
CA LYS A 393 -8.43 8.24 -19.95
C LYS A 393 -8.24 7.24 -21.09
N LYS A 394 -7.27 6.32 -20.99
CA LYS A 394 -7.05 5.21 -21.94
C LYS A 394 -8.31 4.36 -22.18
N TYR A 395 -9.12 4.22 -21.14
CA TYR A 395 -10.36 3.42 -21.13
C TYR A 395 -11.65 4.26 -21.13
N GLY A 396 -11.55 5.56 -21.39
CA GLY A 396 -12.72 6.44 -21.53
C GLY A 396 -13.64 6.05 -22.68
N GLY A 397 -14.91 6.46 -22.62
CA GLY A 397 -15.93 6.15 -23.64
C GLY A 397 -15.69 6.65 -25.07
N LYS A 398 -14.52 7.24 -25.36
CA LYS A 398 -14.03 7.53 -26.72
C LYS A 398 -12.56 7.16 -26.79
N LEU A 399 -12.19 6.36 -27.79
CA LEU A 399 -10.79 6.06 -28.09
C LEU A 399 -10.00 7.35 -28.34
N VAL A 400 -8.78 7.41 -27.82
CA VAL A 400 -7.83 8.50 -28.09
C VAL A 400 -7.54 8.52 -29.59
N LYS A 401 -7.83 9.64 -30.25
CA LYS A 401 -7.53 9.82 -31.67
C LYS A 401 -6.12 10.34 -31.83
N LEU A 402 -5.35 9.73 -32.73
CA LEU A 402 -4.14 10.34 -33.27
C LEU A 402 -4.53 11.59 -34.06
N ASN A 403 -4.12 12.77 -33.58
CA ASN A 403 -4.11 13.97 -34.40
C ASN A 403 -2.99 13.83 -35.43
N THR A 404 -3.34 13.45 -36.65
CA THR A 404 -2.43 13.57 -37.79
C THR A 404 -2.34 15.04 -38.18
N ASP A 405 -1.41 15.78 -37.56
CA ASP A 405 -1.05 17.15 -37.97
C ASP A 405 -0.45 17.20 -39.40
N LEU A 406 -0.13 16.03 -39.96
CA LEU A 406 0.04 15.87 -41.40
C LEU A 406 -1.33 15.99 -42.09
N THR A 407 -1.58 17.16 -42.65
CA THR A 407 -2.25 17.24 -43.95
C THR A 407 -1.52 16.30 -44.90
N LEU A 408 -2.06 15.10 -45.11
CA LEU A 408 -1.68 14.24 -46.22
C LEU A 408 -2.09 14.96 -47.52
N GLU A 409 -1.24 15.87 -47.98
CA GLU A 409 -1.32 16.34 -49.37
C GLU A 409 -1.29 15.09 -50.26
N SER A 410 -2.24 15.00 -51.18
CA SER A 410 -2.35 13.88 -52.10
C SER A 410 -0.99 13.60 -52.74
N ILE A 411 -0.45 12.38 -52.59
CA ILE A 411 0.85 11.99 -53.14
C ILE A 411 0.80 12.21 -54.65
N LYS A 412 1.40 13.32 -55.09
CA LYS A 412 1.33 13.75 -56.49
C LYS A 412 2.43 13.03 -57.26
N ILE A 413 2.10 11.87 -57.80
CA ILE A 413 3.00 11.12 -58.67
C ILE A 413 3.25 11.95 -59.93
N VAL A 414 4.43 12.54 -60.05
CA VAL A 414 4.92 13.20 -61.27
C VAL A 414 6.13 12.45 -61.81
N ASN A 415 6.02 11.98 -63.05
CA ASN A 415 7.15 11.39 -63.77
C ASN A 415 8.21 12.46 -64.02
N LYS A 416 9.41 12.26 -63.47
CA LYS A 416 10.57 13.12 -63.70
C LYS A 416 11.21 12.77 -65.05
N ILE A 417 11.00 13.61 -66.06
CA ILE A 417 11.82 13.58 -67.28
C ILE A 417 13.15 14.29 -66.95
N LEU A 418 14.27 13.61 -67.19
CA LEU A 418 15.60 14.17 -66.97
C LEU A 418 16.00 15.06 -68.15
N TYR A 419 16.35 16.31 -67.85
CA TYR A 419 17.19 17.14 -68.72
C TYR A 419 18.48 17.46 -67.98
N ASP A 420 19.59 17.22 -68.68
CA ASP A 420 20.96 17.46 -68.21
C ASP A 420 21.43 18.86 -68.64
N THR A 421 21.98 19.64 -67.71
CA THR A 421 23.02 20.65 -67.94
C THR A 421 23.68 21.04 -66.61
N GLN A 422 24.95 21.45 -66.68
CA GLN A 422 25.86 21.59 -65.53
C GLN A 422 26.06 23.04 -65.03
N VAL A 423 26.84 23.18 -63.93
CA VAL A 423 27.95 24.16 -63.69
C VAL A 423 27.93 24.87 -62.29
N ASN A 424 28.78 24.34 -61.39
CA ASN A 424 29.79 24.96 -60.50
C ASN A 424 29.52 26.02 -59.38
N ASN A 425 29.99 25.64 -58.16
CA ASN A 425 30.74 26.41 -57.13
C ASN A 425 30.02 27.57 -56.34
N PHE A 426 30.49 28.14 -55.20
CA PHE A 426 31.76 28.12 -54.43
C PHE A 426 31.57 28.17 -52.88
N TYR A 427 32.31 27.34 -52.12
CA TYR A 427 33.10 27.59 -50.87
C TYR A 427 32.53 28.27 -49.59
N ALA A 428 33.32 28.19 -48.50
CA ALA A 428 32.93 28.38 -47.08
C ALA A 428 33.91 29.25 -46.25
N GLU A 429 33.56 29.44 -44.96
CA GLU A 429 34.38 29.86 -43.80
C GLU A 429 34.97 31.30 -43.72
N ASN A 430 34.96 31.89 -42.51
CA ASN A 430 36.18 32.18 -41.71
C ASN A 430 35.91 32.77 -40.30
N ILE A 431 36.91 32.67 -39.41
CA ILE A 431 36.93 33.01 -37.96
C ILE A 431 37.99 34.09 -37.68
N SER A 432 37.85 34.95 -36.66
CA SER A 432 39.00 35.73 -36.11
C SER A 432 38.84 36.30 -34.67
N LEU A 433 39.99 36.45 -33.99
CA LEU A 433 40.31 37.01 -32.64
C LEU A 433 41.78 37.57 -32.73
N PRO A 434 42.62 37.81 -31.67
CA PRO A 434 42.44 38.01 -30.20
C PRO A 434 43.20 39.29 -29.64
N PHE A 435 43.51 39.32 -28.32
CA PHE A 435 44.44 40.20 -27.55
C PHE A 435 43.89 41.56 -27.02
N ALA A 436 43.87 41.91 -25.70
CA ALA A 436 44.88 42.01 -24.60
C ALA A 436 45.64 43.39 -24.60
N THR A 437 45.93 44.15 -23.50
CA THR A 437 46.40 43.83 -22.12
C THR A 437 46.22 44.97 -21.04
N ASN A 438 46.04 44.58 -19.76
CA ASN A 438 46.59 45.11 -18.46
C ASN A 438 46.61 46.61 -18.05
N ASN A 439 46.03 46.97 -16.87
CA ASN A 439 46.76 47.09 -15.57
C ASN A 439 45.92 47.54 -14.34
N LEU A 440 46.43 47.24 -13.13
CA LEU A 440 45.87 47.51 -11.77
C LEU A 440 45.95 49.02 -11.35
N ASN A 441 45.33 49.56 -10.29
CA ASN A 441 44.70 49.05 -9.06
C ASN A 441 43.53 49.95 -8.60
N ASN A 442 42.55 49.40 -7.88
CA ASN A 442 42.13 49.94 -6.56
C ASN A 442 41.21 48.94 -5.83
N SER A 443 41.43 48.79 -4.53
CA SER A 443 40.73 47.82 -3.68
C SER A 443 39.38 48.37 -3.17
N SER A 444 38.30 47.93 -3.79
CA SER A 444 37.01 47.77 -3.13
C SER A 444 36.64 46.29 -3.26
N ALA A 445 36.36 45.63 -2.14
CA ALA A 445 36.02 44.21 -2.16
C ALA A 445 34.58 44.02 -2.65
N ASN A 446 34.39 44.06 -3.98
CA ASN A 446 33.16 43.60 -4.58
C ASN A 446 32.97 42.13 -4.19
N ILE A 447 31.92 41.84 -3.43
CA ILE A 447 31.51 40.47 -3.13
C ILE A 447 30.96 39.92 -4.43
N PHE A 448 31.82 39.31 -5.24
CA PHE A 448 31.41 38.55 -6.40
C PHE A 448 30.59 37.35 -5.92
N ILE A 449 29.26 37.48 -5.94
CA ILE A 449 28.38 36.32 -5.86
C ILE A 449 28.70 35.48 -7.10
N ASP A 450 29.06 34.22 -6.90
CA ASP A 450 29.37 33.28 -7.97
C ASP A 450 28.09 32.93 -8.74
N GLN A 451 27.79 33.74 -9.77
CA GLN A 451 26.55 33.72 -10.55
C GLN A 451 26.27 32.38 -11.22
N ASN A 452 27.32 31.60 -11.50
CA ASN A 452 27.25 30.29 -12.15
C ASN A 452 26.59 29.22 -11.26
N ASN A 453 26.57 29.45 -9.94
CA ASN A 453 26.06 28.51 -8.95
C ASN A 453 24.71 28.94 -8.33
N ILE A 454 24.09 30.02 -8.82
CA ILE A 454 22.77 30.47 -8.34
C ILE A 454 21.66 29.68 -9.05
N ILE A 455 20.77 29.09 -8.27
CA ILE A 455 19.63 28.31 -8.76
C ILE A 455 18.33 28.80 -8.10
N LEU A 456 17.29 29.07 -8.90
CA LEU A 456 16.04 29.66 -8.42
C LEU A 456 14.86 28.69 -8.40
N ASN A 457 13.90 28.99 -7.55
CA ASN A 457 12.59 28.36 -7.48
C ASN A 457 11.50 29.45 -7.58
N VAL A 458 10.41 29.21 -8.31
CA VAL A 458 9.30 30.15 -8.43
C VAL A 458 7.95 29.50 -8.16
N ASN A 459 7.21 30.14 -7.27
CA ASN A 459 5.77 29.98 -7.12
C ASN A 459 5.07 31.19 -7.76
N SER A 460 4.47 31.00 -8.94
CA SER A 460 3.55 31.99 -9.51
C SER A 460 2.13 31.72 -8.98
N LYS A 461 1.49 32.76 -8.45
CA LYS A 461 0.05 32.75 -8.15
C LYS A 461 -0.67 33.59 -9.19
N ILE A 462 -1.56 32.93 -9.92
CA ILE A 462 -2.55 33.56 -10.79
C ILE A 462 -3.88 33.61 -10.05
N ILE A 463 -4.44 34.81 -9.94
CA ILE A 463 -5.80 35.04 -9.44
C ILE A 463 -6.69 35.37 -10.64
N SER A 464 -7.52 34.40 -11.05
CA SER A 464 -8.70 34.69 -11.87
C SER A 464 -9.77 35.31 -10.98
N SER A 465 -10.41 36.40 -11.40
CA SER A 465 -11.53 37.01 -10.67
C SER A 465 -12.87 36.33 -10.92
N SER A 466 -12.91 35.27 -11.76
CA SER A 466 -13.99 34.30 -11.82
C SER A 466 -13.52 32.95 -11.26
N GLU A 467 -14.19 32.52 -10.19
CA GLU A 467 -14.00 31.26 -9.43
C GLU A 467 -12.72 31.18 -8.57
N ASN A 468 -12.87 30.72 -7.31
CA ASN A 468 -11.84 30.69 -6.26
C ASN A 468 -10.77 29.61 -6.51
N SER A 469 -10.03 29.73 -7.61
CA SER A 469 -9.06 28.74 -8.10
C SER A 469 -7.70 29.39 -8.30
N ILE A 470 -6.73 29.09 -7.43
CA ILE A 470 -5.33 29.51 -7.62
C ILE A 470 -4.65 28.51 -8.56
N ILE A 471 -4.22 28.98 -9.73
CA ILE A 471 -3.44 28.16 -10.67
C ILE A 471 -1.95 28.26 -10.26
N ASN A 472 -1.32 27.11 -9.98
CA ASN A 472 0.14 26.97 -9.88
C ASN A 472 0.60 25.84 -10.83
N GLY A 473 1.46 26.17 -11.80
CA GLY A 473 1.72 25.35 -12.99
C GLY A 473 2.77 24.26 -12.81
N LYS A 474 2.57 23.29 -11.92
CA LYS A 474 3.51 22.15 -11.77
C LYS A 474 2.92 20.78 -11.45
N SER A 475 1.74 20.67 -10.85
CA SER A 475 0.97 19.41 -10.71
C SER A 475 -0.35 19.69 -9.99
N ILE A 476 -1.40 18.93 -10.33
CA ILE A 476 -2.60 18.87 -9.49
C ILE A 476 -2.28 17.98 -8.30
N LYS A 477 -1.70 18.59 -7.25
CA LYS A 477 -1.70 18.08 -5.88
C LYS A 477 -2.28 19.17 -4.99
N THR A 478 -3.37 18.86 -4.30
CA THR A 478 -4.00 19.76 -3.33
C THR A 478 -3.15 19.80 -2.07
N TYR A 479 -2.32 20.85 -1.92
CA TYR A 479 -1.57 21.11 -0.70
C TYR A 479 -2.40 21.94 0.27
N ASN A 480 -2.29 21.67 1.58
CA ASN A 480 -2.85 22.55 2.60
C ASN A 480 -2.12 23.92 2.56
N PHE A 481 -2.78 24.98 3.03
CA PHE A 481 -2.28 26.36 2.92
C PHE A 481 -0.88 26.61 3.54
N GLN A 482 -0.43 25.72 4.43
CA GLN A 482 0.91 25.75 5.05
C GLN A 482 1.99 25.03 4.23
N ASP A 483 1.64 24.13 3.31
CA ASP A 483 2.59 23.29 2.54
C ASP A 483 3.01 23.90 1.19
N VAL A 484 2.34 24.99 0.74
CA VAL A 484 2.48 25.60 -0.60
C VAL A 484 3.87 26.23 -0.87
N TRP A 485 4.77 26.27 0.12
CA TRP A 485 6.02 27.04 0.07
C TRP A 485 7.25 26.27 -0.45
N LYS A 486 7.08 25.02 -0.89
CA LYS A 486 8.16 24.17 -1.43
C LYS A 486 7.79 23.66 -2.83
N ALA A 487 8.46 24.15 -3.87
CA ALA A 487 8.43 23.51 -5.18
C ALA A 487 9.70 22.67 -5.39
N ASP A 488 9.55 21.43 -5.83
CA ASP A 488 10.66 20.46 -5.89
C ASP A 488 11.54 20.57 -7.14
N SER A 489 11.80 21.79 -7.64
CA SER A 489 12.77 21.95 -8.74
C SER A 489 13.38 23.34 -8.78
N TYR A 490 14.69 23.33 -9.02
CA TYR A 490 15.54 24.50 -9.11
C TYR A 490 15.94 24.72 -10.58
N PHE A 491 16.02 25.98 -11.01
CA PHE A 491 16.39 26.42 -12.36
C PHE A 491 17.68 27.26 -12.35
N GLY A 492 18.69 26.83 -13.12
CA GLY A 492 19.93 27.58 -13.33
C GLY A 492 19.74 28.81 -14.22
N GLN A 493 20.79 29.60 -14.45
CA GLN A 493 20.72 30.82 -15.26
C GLN A 493 20.14 30.53 -16.66
N ASN A 494 19.16 31.35 -17.10
CA ASN A 494 18.37 31.23 -18.33
C ASN A 494 17.45 29.99 -18.45
N GLU A 495 17.35 29.11 -17.46
CA GLU A 495 16.48 27.91 -17.52
C GLU A 495 15.02 28.19 -17.12
N LEU A 496 14.80 29.14 -16.21
CA LEU A 496 13.46 29.47 -15.72
C LEU A 496 12.68 30.26 -16.77
N THR A 497 11.51 29.76 -17.14
CA THR A 497 10.50 30.53 -17.89
C THR A 497 9.31 30.82 -16.97
N ILE A 498 9.00 32.09 -16.73
CA ILE A 498 7.80 32.51 -15.99
C ILE A 498 6.66 32.81 -16.97
N TYR A 499 5.43 32.45 -16.59
CA TYR A 499 4.25 32.62 -17.42
C TYR A 499 3.33 33.69 -16.81
N LEU A 500 2.99 34.69 -17.61
CA LEU A 500 2.21 35.86 -17.19
C LEU A 500 0.84 35.90 -17.88
N ASN A 501 -0.15 36.47 -17.19
CA ASN A 501 -1.50 36.71 -17.69
C ASN A 501 -1.81 38.22 -17.85
N GLU A 502 -3.01 38.55 -18.33
CA GLU A 502 -3.48 39.93 -18.59
C GLU A 502 -3.87 40.75 -17.33
N TYR A 503 -3.69 40.18 -16.13
CA TYR A 503 -4.15 40.72 -14.85
C TYR A 503 -2.98 40.94 -13.87
N ASP A 504 -3.29 41.07 -12.58
CA ASP A 504 -2.28 41.10 -11.52
C ASP A 504 -1.61 39.71 -11.40
N ASN A 505 -0.29 39.67 -11.53
CA ASN A 505 0.53 38.45 -11.38
C ASN A 505 1.39 38.57 -10.12
N PHE A 506 1.35 37.54 -9.27
CA PHE A 506 2.13 37.49 -8.03
C PHE A 506 3.20 36.40 -8.14
N LEU A 507 4.47 36.77 -7.94
CA LEU A 507 5.62 35.89 -8.12
C LEU A 507 6.44 35.84 -6.84
N LEU A 508 6.59 34.65 -6.27
CA LEU A 508 7.53 34.38 -5.17
C LEU A 508 8.75 33.64 -5.74
N PHE A 509 9.94 34.19 -5.51
CA PHE A 509 11.22 33.58 -5.87
C PHE A 509 11.96 33.15 -4.60
N SER A 510 12.47 31.91 -4.57
CA SER A 510 13.37 31.41 -3.53
C SER A 510 14.75 31.15 -4.11
N PHE A 511 15.79 31.66 -3.45
CA PHE A 511 17.16 31.69 -3.94
C PHE A 511 18.02 30.63 -3.27
N PHE A 512 18.82 29.92 -4.07
CA PHE A 512 19.73 28.88 -3.61
C PHE A 512 21.09 29.00 -4.30
N LYS A 513 22.13 28.51 -3.64
CA LYS A 513 23.49 28.36 -4.16
C LYS A 513 23.89 26.89 -4.17
N TYR A 514 24.45 26.43 -5.29
CA TYR A 514 25.12 25.14 -5.39
C TYR A 514 26.59 25.22 -4.93
N ASP A 515 27.01 24.24 -4.17
CA ASP A 515 28.39 24.00 -3.74
C ASP A 515 28.76 22.57 -4.11
N SER A 516 29.89 22.37 -4.79
CA SER A 516 30.34 21.04 -5.22
C SER A 516 30.58 20.06 -4.07
N ASN A 517 30.78 20.56 -2.85
CA ASN A 517 31.00 19.74 -1.65
C ASN A 517 29.74 19.55 -0.81
N ASN A 518 28.83 20.53 -0.81
CA ASN A 518 27.67 20.60 0.11
C ASN A 518 26.30 20.52 -0.59
N GLY A 519 26.25 20.47 -1.92
CA GLY A 519 25.01 20.42 -2.69
C GLY A 519 24.29 21.78 -2.73
N ILE A 520 22.95 21.75 -2.74
CA ILE A 520 22.11 22.96 -2.83
C ILE A 520 21.87 23.52 -1.42
N THR A 521 22.22 24.78 -1.21
CA THR A 521 22.08 25.53 0.06
C THR A 521 21.28 26.82 -0.17
N SER A 522 20.62 27.37 0.85
CA SER A 522 19.86 28.63 0.71
C SER A 522 20.78 29.84 0.57
N LEU A 523 20.52 30.71 -0.41
CA LEU A 523 21.24 31.97 -0.58
C LEU A 523 20.58 33.06 0.28
N LEU A 524 21.27 33.52 1.33
CA LEU A 524 20.80 34.63 2.17
C LEU A 524 20.88 35.96 1.40
N LEU A 525 19.80 36.75 1.46
CA LEU A 525 19.68 38.05 0.79
C LEU A 525 19.87 39.19 1.81
N ASP A 526 20.67 40.21 1.47
CA ASP A 526 20.88 41.39 2.33
C ASP A 526 19.75 42.43 2.17
N LYS A 527 18.58 42.06 2.71
CA LYS A 527 17.39 42.93 2.79
C LYS A 527 17.56 44.18 3.66
N ASN A 528 18.72 44.38 4.31
CA ASN A 528 18.98 45.57 5.13
C ASN A 528 19.69 46.66 4.34
N ASN A 529 20.63 46.30 3.46
CA ASN A 529 21.45 47.25 2.70
C ASN A 529 21.16 47.25 1.19
N ALA A 530 20.32 46.34 0.70
CA ALA A 530 19.97 46.28 -0.72
C ALA A 530 18.45 46.16 -0.96
N LYS A 531 18.00 46.75 -2.08
CA LYS A 531 16.65 46.59 -2.63
C LYS A 531 16.67 45.66 -3.82
N TYR A 532 15.61 44.88 -4.00
CA TYR A 532 15.53 43.94 -5.10
C TYR A 532 14.46 44.34 -6.11
N PHE A 533 14.73 44.13 -7.40
CA PHE A 533 13.76 44.35 -8.45
C PHE A 533 13.85 43.30 -9.56
N ILE A 534 12.69 42.94 -10.09
CA ILE A 534 12.59 42.23 -11.36
C ILE A 534 12.48 43.26 -12.49
N ASN A 535 13.18 43.01 -13.59
CA ASN A 535 13.25 43.88 -14.75
C ASN A 535 12.91 43.09 -16.00
N PHE A 536 11.92 43.54 -16.76
CA PHE A 536 11.53 42.92 -18.02
C PHE A 536 12.09 43.75 -19.18
N VAL A 537 12.88 43.14 -20.06
CA VAL A 537 13.39 43.80 -21.26
C VAL A 537 12.31 43.75 -22.34
N LEU A 538 12.06 44.90 -22.98
CA LEU A 538 11.12 45.06 -24.08
C LEU A 538 11.87 45.18 -25.42
N ASN A 539 11.19 44.90 -26.53
CA ASN A 539 11.75 44.87 -27.89
C ASN A 539 12.23 46.24 -28.42
N ASP A 540 11.97 47.33 -27.71
CA ASP A 540 12.44 48.69 -27.98
C ASP A 540 13.61 49.12 -27.07
N ASP A 541 14.28 48.13 -26.45
CA ASP A 541 15.32 48.28 -25.42
C ASP A 541 14.87 49.06 -24.16
N SER A 542 13.57 49.37 -24.03
CA SER A 542 13.00 49.88 -22.79
C SER A 542 12.78 48.76 -21.78
N PHE A 543 12.56 49.12 -20.51
CA PHE A 543 12.47 48.15 -19.43
C PHE A 543 11.34 48.44 -18.44
N VAL A 544 10.68 47.39 -17.97
CA VAL A 544 9.68 47.46 -16.91
C VAL A 544 10.32 46.98 -15.60
N LYS A 545 10.73 47.94 -14.75
CA LYS A 545 11.28 47.69 -13.42
C LYS A 545 10.17 47.58 -12.38
N ILE A 546 10.20 46.52 -11.57
CA ILE A 546 9.22 46.25 -10.50
C ILE A 546 9.99 45.83 -9.24
N TYR A 547 9.92 46.64 -8.19
CA TYR A 547 10.56 46.35 -6.91
C TYR A 547 9.84 45.22 -6.15
N ASN A 548 10.56 44.51 -5.29
CA ASN A 548 9.97 43.53 -4.39
C ASN A 548 9.07 44.22 -3.36
N ILE A 549 8.08 43.49 -2.85
CA ILE A 549 7.28 43.91 -1.71
C ILE A 549 8.06 43.56 -0.44
N GLU A 550 8.33 44.58 0.37
CA GLU A 550 9.01 44.48 1.67
C GLU A 550 8.03 44.54 2.86
N ASP A 551 6.80 44.98 2.61
CA ASP A 551 5.80 45.27 3.63
C ASP A 551 4.81 44.11 3.85
N ASN A 552 4.28 44.00 5.08
CA ASN A 552 3.36 42.95 5.53
C ASN A 552 1.94 43.08 4.94
N SER A 553 1.72 43.95 3.94
CA SER A 553 0.40 44.31 3.38
C SER A 553 -0.39 43.12 2.79
N TYR A 554 0.24 41.95 2.63
CA TYR A 554 -0.38 40.71 2.13
C TYR A 554 -0.38 39.54 3.14
N ASN A 555 0.02 39.75 4.41
CA ASN A 555 0.19 38.69 5.43
C ASN A 555 1.07 37.50 4.94
N ILE A 556 2.13 37.80 4.18
CA ILE A 556 3.09 36.81 3.69
C ILE A 556 4.35 36.89 4.57
N HIS A 557 4.70 35.78 5.21
CA HIS A 557 6.01 35.63 5.85
C HIS A 557 7.04 35.24 4.78
N LEU A 558 8.09 36.04 4.61
CA LEU A 558 9.17 35.77 3.65
C LEU A 558 10.42 35.30 4.38
N ASP A 559 10.93 34.13 3.99
CA ASP A 559 12.22 33.65 4.47
C ASP A 559 13.36 34.58 4.01
N SER A 560 14.53 34.45 4.65
CA SER A 560 15.74 35.24 4.34
C SER A 560 16.29 35.00 2.92
N ASN A 561 15.87 33.94 2.25
CA ASN A 561 16.21 33.63 0.85
C ASN A 561 15.07 33.86 -0.14
N GLN A 562 14.00 34.58 0.24
CA GLN A 562 12.80 34.77 -0.58
C GLN A 562 12.54 36.22 -0.96
N LEU A 563 12.07 36.44 -2.21
CA LEU A 563 11.57 37.72 -2.71
C LEU A 563 10.18 37.56 -3.30
N PHE A 564 9.29 38.52 -3.05
CA PHE A 564 7.92 38.54 -3.56
C PHE A 564 7.69 39.79 -4.42
N PHE A 565 7.13 39.59 -5.61
CA PHE A 565 6.83 40.65 -6.57
C PHE A 565 5.34 40.64 -6.93
N LYS A 566 4.75 41.82 -7.03
CA LYS A 566 3.46 42.02 -7.68
C LYS A 566 3.68 42.76 -9.00
N ILE A 567 3.31 42.13 -10.10
CA ILE A 567 3.19 42.76 -11.41
C ILE A 567 1.72 43.13 -11.57
N ASP A 568 1.39 44.42 -11.50
CA ASP A 568 0.02 44.87 -11.73
C ASP A 568 -0.44 44.63 -13.18
N ALA A 569 -1.75 44.59 -13.40
CA ALA A 569 -2.34 44.37 -14.72
C ALA A 569 -1.89 45.37 -15.79
N MET A 570 -1.58 46.63 -15.44
CA MET A 570 -1.13 47.62 -16.42
C MET A 570 0.29 47.29 -16.92
N ASN A 571 1.18 46.90 -16.00
CA ASN A 571 2.54 46.49 -16.34
C ASN A 571 2.58 45.09 -16.98
N SER A 572 1.77 44.14 -16.51
CA SER A 572 1.65 42.83 -17.16
C SER A 572 1.17 42.95 -18.61
N ASN A 573 0.15 43.79 -18.88
CA ASN A 573 -0.33 44.07 -20.23
C ASN A 573 0.69 44.78 -21.14
N LYS A 574 1.74 45.41 -20.61
CA LYS A 574 2.87 45.90 -21.41
C LYS A 574 3.81 44.74 -21.75
N ILE A 575 4.19 43.95 -20.74
CA ILE A 575 5.13 42.83 -20.85
C ILE A 575 4.59 41.77 -21.82
N ILE A 576 3.38 41.25 -21.59
CA ILE A 576 2.82 40.13 -22.38
C ILE A 576 2.50 40.49 -23.83
N LYS A 577 2.42 41.78 -24.20
CA LYS A 577 2.23 42.15 -25.61
C LYS A 577 3.44 41.77 -26.47
N MET A 578 4.58 41.50 -25.83
CA MET A 578 5.78 40.97 -26.44
C MET A 578 5.85 39.46 -26.20
N LEU A 579 6.17 38.70 -27.25
CA LEU A 579 6.25 37.23 -27.21
C LEU A 579 7.68 36.81 -26.86
N GLY A 580 7.86 36.05 -25.76
CA GLY A 580 9.10 35.33 -25.45
C GLY A 580 10.32 36.19 -25.11
N GLY A 581 10.20 37.16 -24.20
CA GLY A 581 11.30 38.03 -23.80
C GLY A 581 12.12 37.54 -22.59
N ASP A 582 13.18 38.28 -22.26
CA ASP A 582 14.04 38.02 -21.09
C ASP A 582 13.66 38.88 -19.87
N PHE A 583 13.77 38.31 -18.68
CA PHE A 583 13.73 39.05 -17.41
C PHE A 583 15.03 38.89 -16.62
N THR A 584 15.39 39.89 -15.82
CA THR A 584 16.47 39.81 -14.85
C THR A 584 15.98 40.16 -13.45
N ILE A 585 16.53 39.50 -12.42
CA ILE A 585 16.38 39.93 -11.03
C ILE A 585 17.69 40.54 -10.59
N ASN A 586 17.60 41.72 -9.99
CA ASN A 586 18.74 42.57 -9.70
C ASN A 586 18.66 43.10 -8.26
N GLU A 587 19.84 43.38 -7.71
CA GLU A 587 20.10 43.93 -6.39
C GLU A 587 20.63 45.36 -6.55
N GLU A 588 20.01 46.33 -5.90
CA GLU A 588 20.46 47.72 -5.80
C GLU A 588 21.01 47.94 -4.39
N PHE A 589 22.34 48.00 -4.24
CA PHE A 589 22.97 48.33 -2.97
C PHE A 589 22.79 49.81 -2.65
N ILE A 590 22.31 50.11 -1.45
CA ILE A 590 22.01 51.46 -0.99
C ILE A 590 23.04 51.87 0.07
N ASN A 591 23.85 52.86 -0.28
CA ASN A 591 24.71 53.50 0.70
C ASN A 591 23.93 54.63 1.38
N THR A 592 23.85 54.58 2.70
CA THR A 592 23.07 55.53 3.51
C THR A 592 24.02 56.34 4.39
N ASN A 593 24.27 57.57 3.97
CA ASN A 593 24.91 58.57 4.82
C ASN A 593 23.83 59.32 5.62
N ASN A 594 24.21 59.99 6.71
CA ASN A 594 23.32 60.69 7.67
C ASN A 594 22.36 61.76 7.06
N TYR A 595 22.44 62.04 5.76
CA TYR A 595 21.63 63.04 5.06
C TYR A 595 21.04 62.57 3.72
N THR A 596 21.57 61.52 3.10
CA THR A 596 21.11 61.01 1.80
C THR A 596 21.37 59.51 1.64
N SER A 597 20.40 58.81 1.04
CA SER A 597 20.55 57.45 0.52
C SER A 597 20.76 57.50 -0.99
N PHE A 598 21.78 56.82 -1.52
CA PHE A 598 22.01 56.70 -2.96
C PHE A 598 22.33 55.25 -3.35
N ILE A 599 22.02 54.90 -4.60
CA ILE A 599 22.38 53.59 -5.17
C ILE A 599 23.89 53.60 -5.43
N GLU A 600 24.63 52.69 -4.80
CA GLU A 600 26.07 52.57 -4.97
C GLU A 600 26.41 51.77 -6.23
N HIS A 601 25.75 50.63 -6.40
CA HIS A 601 25.87 49.80 -7.60
C HIS A 601 24.64 48.86 -7.76
N THR A 602 24.47 48.31 -8.96
CA THR A 602 23.40 47.36 -9.28
C THR A 602 24.00 46.06 -9.80
N ASN A 603 23.68 44.94 -9.16
CA ASN A 603 24.15 43.60 -9.53
C ASN A 603 23.00 42.75 -10.07
N MET A 604 23.22 42.03 -11.17
CA MET A 604 22.28 41.01 -11.63
C MET A 604 22.49 39.72 -10.81
N ILE A 605 21.43 39.22 -10.19
CA ILE A 605 21.43 37.95 -9.45
C ILE A 605 21.06 36.79 -10.38
N TYR A 606 20.06 37.01 -11.24
CA TYR A 606 19.52 35.97 -12.10
C TYR A 606 18.96 36.51 -13.41
N LYS A 607 19.07 35.72 -14.48
CA LYS A 607 18.40 35.94 -15.76
C LYS A 607 17.52 34.74 -16.12
N GLY A 608 16.29 35.01 -16.58
CA GLY A 608 15.35 34.01 -17.07
C GLY A 608 14.50 34.54 -18.23
N LYS A 609 13.51 33.76 -18.66
CA LYS A 609 12.60 34.08 -19.77
C LYS A 609 11.18 34.30 -19.28
N TYR A 610 10.38 35.06 -20.03
CA TYR A 610 8.94 35.19 -19.78
C TYR A 610 8.13 34.90 -21.04
N ASP A 611 6.92 34.36 -20.87
CA ASP A 611 5.96 34.17 -21.95
C ASP A 611 4.51 34.32 -21.46
N LYS A 612 3.56 34.37 -22.41
CA LYS A 612 2.13 34.31 -22.12
C LYS A 612 1.75 32.95 -21.55
N ILE A 613 0.87 32.91 -20.55
CA ILE A 613 0.30 31.65 -20.07
C ILE A 613 -0.38 30.83 -21.19
N ASN A 614 -0.96 31.48 -22.20
CA ASN A 614 -1.58 30.78 -23.34
C ASN A 614 -0.57 30.04 -24.24
N ASN A 615 0.73 30.36 -24.14
CA ASN A 615 1.82 29.67 -24.83
C ASN A 615 2.41 28.51 -24.00
N PHE A 616 1.91 28.30 -22.76
CA PHE A 616 2.28 27.15 -21.95
C PHE A 616 1.90 25.86 -22.67
N SER A 617 2.90 25.16 -23.17
CA SER A 617 2.76 23.83 -23.76
C SER A 617 3.76 22.87 -23.10
N ASP A 618 3.32 21.66 -22.79
CA ASP A 618 4.10 20.66 -22.03
C ASP A 618 5.38 20.15 -22.72
N LYS A 619 5.75 20.73 -23.87
CA LYS A 619 6.86 20.30 -24.73
C LYS A 619 8.23 20.29 -24.03
N ASN A 620 8.44 21.10 -23.00
CA ASN A 620 9.69 21.11 -22.22
C ASN A 620 9.77 20.03 -21.11
N TYR A 621 8.68 19.36 -20.76
CA TYR A 621 8.73 18.25 -19.80
C TYR A 621 9.06 16.91 -20.48
N ASN A 622 8.60 16.70 -21.73
CA ASN A 622 8.85 15.46 -22.47
C ASN A 622 10.35 15.20 -22.73
N SER A 623 11.15 16.23 -23.02
CA SER A 623 12.59 16.06 -23.26
C SER A 623 13.34 15.62 -21.99
N LYS A 624 12.98 16.17 -20.82
CA LYS A 624 13.58 15.79 -19.53
C LYS A 624 13.09 14.41 -19.06
N TYR A 625 11.84 14.05 -19.38
CA TYR A 625 11.29 12.70 -19.18
C TYR A 625 12.00 11.65 -20.05
N GLU A 626 12.20 11.92 -21.34
CA GLU A 626 12.95 11.04 -22.26
C GLU A 626 14.39 10.79 -21.75
N VAL A 627 15.10 11.82 -21.28
CA VAL A 627 16.44 11.66 -20.70
C VAL A 627 16.41 10.83 -19.41
N LEU A 628 15.45 11.08 -18.51
CA LEU A 628 15.28 10.29 -17.27
C LEU A 628 14.88 8.83 -17.55
N LYS A 629 14.07 8.60 -18.59
CA LYS A 629 13.68 7.27 -19.06
C LYS A 629 14.88 6.52 -19.63
N ASN A 630 15.71 7.16 -20.44
CA ASN A 630 16.95 6.56 -20.95
C ASN A 630 17.91 6.18 -19.81
N TYR A 631 18.07 7.02 -18.78
CA TYR A 631 18.82 6.66 -17.57
C TYR A 631 18.19 5.50 -16.79
N TYR A 632 16.86 5.45 -16.68
CA TYR A 632 16.15 4.34 -16.04
C TYR A 632 16.36 3.01 -16.80
N ASP A 633 16.27 3.04 -18.13
CA ASP A 633 16.47 1.88 -19.01
C ASP A 633 17.94 1.41 -18.97
N GLU A 634 18.92 2.31 -18.84
CA GLU A 634 20.34 1.98 -18.63
C GLU A 634 20.58 1.34 -17.25
N ILE A 635 19.96 1.85 -16.19
CA ILE A 635 19.98 1.25 -14.85
C ILE A 635 19.31 -0.14 -14.85
N LEU A 636 18.19 -0.30 -15.56
CA LEU A 636 17.47 -1.57 -15.66
C LEU A 636 18.30 -2.62 -16.42
N ASN A 637 18.94 -2.24 -17.53
CA ASN A 637 19.88 -3.10 -18.24
C ASN A 637 21.09 -3.47 -17.37
N THR A 638 21.64 -2.52 -16.61
CA THR A 638 22.75 -2.79 -15.68
C THR A 638 22.34 -3.78 -14.58
N LYS A 639 21.13 -3.64 -14.02
CA LYS A 639 20.55 -4.59 -13.06
C LYS A 639 20.35 -5.98 -13.66
N ASN A 640 19.87 -6.06 -14.90
CA ASN A 640 19.68 -7.34 -15.59
C ASN A 640 21.03 -8.04 -15.84
N ASN A 641 22.05 -7.31 -16.27
CA ASN A 641 23.41 -7.84 -16.44
C ASN A 641 24.01 -8.33 -15.10
N LEU A 642 23.78 -7.61 -14.00
CA LEU A 642 24.18 -8.03 -12.65
C LEU A 642 23.46 -9.30 -12.18
N ASN A 643 22.19 -9.47 -12.52
CA ASN A 643 21.44 -10.70 -12.21
C ASN A 643 21.99 -11.91 -12.99
N VAL A 644 22.28 -11.76 -14.29
CA VAL A 644 22.92 -12.81 -15.09
C VAL A 644 24.28 -13.19 -14.47
N LEU A 645 25.11 -12.21 -14.13
CA LEU A 645 26.40 -12.44 -13.49
C LEU A 645 26.27 -13.12 -12.12
N LEU A 646 25.19 -12.84 -11.37
CA LEU A 646 24.90 -13.49 -10.10
C LEU A 646 24.51 -14.96 -10.28
N ASP A 647 23.73 -15.28 -11.31
CA ASP A 647 23.31 -16.66 -11.61
C ASP A 647 24.46 -17.51 -12.18
N ASP A 648 25.32 -16.93 -13.03
CA ASP A 648 26.59 -17.55 -13.44
C ASP A 648 27.48 -17.88 -12.23
N ASN A 649 27.59 -16.96 -11.26
CA ASN A 649 28.34 -17.19 -10.03
C ASN A 649 27.71 -18.28 -9.14
N LYS A 650 26.38 -18.39 -9.07
CA LYS A 650 25.71 -19.53 -8.38
C LYS A 650 26.04 -20.85 -9.05
N SER A 651 25.96 -20.93 -10.38
CA SER A 651 26.30 -22.11 -11.18
C SER A 651 27.76 -22.54 -10.98
N LEU A 652 28.69 -21.58 -10.92
CA LEU A 652 30.09 -21.83 -10.59
C LEU A 652 30.26 -22.37 -9.14
N ILE A 653 29.54 -21.81 -8.16
CA ILE A 653 29.56 -22.30 -6.78
C ILE A 653 29.03 -23.73 -6.67
N GLU A 654 27.96 -24.09 -7.40
CA GLU A 654 27.46 -25.48 -7.42
C GLU A 654 28.44 -26.44 -8.09
N THR A 655 29.08 -26.02 -9.17
CA THR A 655 30.16 -26.78 -9.83
C THR A 655 31.33 -27.03 -8.88
N LEU A 656 31.77 -26.00 -8.14
CA LEU A 656 32.83 -26.12 -7.13
C LEU A 656 32.44 -27.00 -5.95
N LYS A 657 31.18 -26.95 -5.48
CA LYS A 657 30.66 -27.86 -4.44
C LYS A 657 30.68 -29.31 -4.92
N SER A 658 30.29 -29.57 -6.17
CA SER A 658 30.34 -30.90 -6.79
C SER A 658 31.78 -31.42 -6.85
N TYR A 659 32.72 -30.60 -7.34
CA TYR A 659 34.14 -30.96 -7.40
C TYR A 659 34.74 -31.26 -6.02
N ALA A 660 34.47 -30.41 -5.02
CA ALA A 660 34.93 -30.61 -3.64
C ALA A 660 34.38 -31.91 -3.02
N LYS A 661 33.13 -32.27 -3.32
CA LYS A 661 32.55 -33.55 -2.90
C LYS A 661 33.28 -34.73 -3.54
N THR A 662 33.58 -34.66 -4.84
CA THR A 662 34.31 -35.72 -5.56
C THR A 662 35.74 -35.91 -5.03
N GLU A 663 36.47 -34.83 -4.72
CA GLU A 663 37.80 -34.94 -4.11
C GLU A 663 37.75 -35.50 -2.69
N LEU A 664 36.75 -35.13 -1.88
CA LEU A 664 36.56 -35.71 -0.54
C LEU A 664 36.26 -37.23 -0.61
N GLU A 665 35.52 -37.68 -1.63
CA GLU A 665 35.26 -39.11 -1.86
C GLU A 665 36.53 -39.85 -2.30
N LYS A 666 37.36 -39.27 -3.19
CA LYS A 666 38.69 -39.82 -3.54
C LYS A 666 39.61 -39.91 -2.32
N GLN A 667 39.64 -38.89 -1.47
CA GLN A 667 40.47 -38.88 -0.27
C GLN A 667 40.07 -40.02 0.68
N LYS A 668 38.77 -40.18 0.96
CA LYS A 668 38.26 -41.30 1.77
C LYS A 668 38.62 -42.67 1.20
N ILE A 669 38.62 -42.83 -0.13
CA ILE A 669 39.05 -44.08 -0.79
C ILE A 669 40.55 -44.32 -0.58
N ASN A 670 41.39 -43.29 -0.70
CA ASN A 670 42.82 -43.40 -0.44
C ASN A 670 43.12 -43.74 1.02
N ASP A 671 42.45 -43.10 1.98
CA ASP A 671 42.58 -43.39 3.41
C ASP A 671 42.19 -44.85 3.72
N LEU A 672 41.13 -45.36 3.07
CA LEU A 672 40.71 -46.77 3.14
C LEU A 672 41.75 -47.73 2.55
N LEU A 673 42.35 -47.39 1.40
CA LEU A 673 43.42 -48.19 0.79
C LEU A 673 44.67 -48.22 1.66
N GLU A 674 45.03 -47.11 2.30
CA GLU A 674 46.17 -47.05 3.22
C GLU A 674 45.90 -47.87 4.50
N ALA A 675 44.67 -47.85 5.01
CA ALA A 675 44.23 -48.68 6.13
C ALA A 675 44.26 -50.19 5.78
N ILE A 676 43.82 -50.57 4.56
CA ILE A 676 43.89 -51.96 4.08
C ILE A 676 45.33 -52.44 3.95
N ASN A 677 46.22 -51.61 3.39
CA ASN A 677 47.65 -51.96 3.27
C ASN A 677 48.34 -52.15 4.63
N LYS A 678 47.89 -51.44 5.67
CA LYS A 678 48.35 -51.62 7.06
C LYS A 678 47.84 -52.90 7.74
N ILE A 679 46.90 -53.62 7.13
CA ILE A 679 46.33 -54.89 7.63
C ILE A 679 46.95 -56.12 6.92
N GLN A 680 47.71 -55.92 5.83
CA GLN A 680 48.36 -57.00 5.06
C GLN A 680 49.85 -57.23 5.42
N ILE A 681 50.29 -56.79 6.62
CA ILE A 681 51.61 -57.04 7.20
C ILE A 681 51.42 -57.74 8.54
#